data_AF-A0A815J2A9-F1
#
_entry.id   AF-A0A815J2A9-F1
#
_cell.length_a   1.000
_cell.length_b   1.000
_cell.length_c   1.000
_cell.angle_alpha   90.00
_cell.angle_beta   90.00
_cell.angle_gamma   90.00
#
_symmetry.space_group_name_H-M   'P 1'
#
loop_
_entity.id
_entity.type
_entity.pdbx_description
1 polymer ?
#
loop_
_entity_poly.entity_id
_entity_poly.type
_entity_poly.pdbx_seq_one_letter_code
_entity_poly.pdbx_strand_id
1 'polypeptide(L)'
;MCVLGILGIILMIIENELTFSQIDNNDTISSWSIKIVISFSTLVLIGFIFQYHHLDLSLYAVNNSIEDYRIAITYKKIFLILLEILVCAVHPMPRSFPRPSNSSVENTSSNSSTPTRYPLSYVSVDVALGFPMFARVYLLCRFIMFHSHVFHDISSRSIGYLNRVSIDYLFLIKAYLQQYPASCLTTLCIIVFFIGSWCTRACDYTPTNEHVSMSQAMWFFIVTFTTIGYGDFTPSTYCGRIIASIVGIFGILVVALLITVLAQKFLLNRWEKYVHSFVLNVELAKNRKMQAANIIKFAFQAWHLKKKNISESSIRYLQAQQRLFQSIRSLHEIKQKQRQLVDNCVDQIDIISVQHLSLYAVNNSIEDSRVTLTNRKIFLIVLEILICAIHPMPRSFPHRLNASVENISSNSSISTPYSSSYIDIDVALGLPMFARGYLLCRFIVFHSHLFLDASSRSIGYLNQISINYFFLIKVYVQQWPRRCIMTFCIMVFLIGSWCLRACDYTSNNEHLSMLDSMWLFIITFTTVGYGDIAPSTYCGRSIATIIGFLGVILIALLISVLTQKLLLDRSEKYVHNFVLNIQLAKEYKIEAANIIKFAFRVWYMKKKNISLSSIHYLQAQRRLFQSIQSLQQNKQEQRKLIDSCIDQIDLIAMHRNTTVQTYEAKELLKKTKVKIDKIEEKLVEMNININNTINDMQKTLNMLFDKVSQ
;
A
#
# COMPACT_ATOMS: atom_id res chain seq x y z
N MET A 1 17.25 -27.61 8.79
CA MET A 1 15.87 -27.43 8.26
C MET A 1 15.86 -26.78 6.89
N CYS A 2 16.22 -25.49 6.77
CA CYS A 2 16.16 -24.75 5.49
C CYS A 2 16.87 -25.49 4.34
N VAL A 3 18.11 -25.93 4.57
CA VAL A 3 18.88 -26.72 3.58
C VAL A 3 18.14 -27.98 3.12
N LEU A 4 17.58 -28.77 4.05
CA LEU A 4 16.83 -29.98 3.71
C LEU A 4 15.48 -29.68 3.01
N GLY A 5 14.82 -28.58 3.40
CA GLY A 5 13.61 -28.11 2.74
C GLY A 5 13.87 -27.74 1.27
N ILE A 6 14.95 -26.99 1.02
CA ILE A 6 15.37 -26.58 -0.33
C ILE A 6 15.88 -27.79 -1.13
N LEU A 7 16.69 -28.66 -0.51
CA LEU A 7 17.18 -29.90 -1.14
C LEU A 7 16.01 -30.76 -1.62
N GLY A 8 14.97 -30.93 -0.78
CA GLY A 8 13.77 -31.68 -1.15
C GLY A 8 13.03 -31.07 -2.34
N ILE A 9 12.93 -29.74 -2.42
CA ILE A 9 12.33 -29.04 -3.57
C ILE A 9 13.17 -29.27 -4.83
N ILE A 10 14.50 -29.14 -4.75
CA ILE A 10 15.40 -29.34 -5.90
C ILE A 10 15.31 -30.77 -6.41
N LEU A 11 15.37 -31.77 -5.52
CA LEU A 11 15.25 -33.18 -5.89
C LEU A 11 13.89 -33.49 -6.52
N MET A 12 12.81 -32.89 -6.02
CA MET A 12 11.48 -33.01 -6.63
C MET A 12 11.42 -32.40 -8.04
N ILE A 13 12.07 -31.25 -8.26
CA ILE A 13 12.16 -30.64 -9.60
C ILE A 13 12.93 -31.56 -10.55
N ILE A 14 14.08 -32.10 -10.10
CA ILE A 14 14.92 -33.00 -10.89
C ILE A 14 14.13 -34.27 -11.27
N GLU A 15 13.45 -34.88 -10.31
CA GLU A 15 12.61 -36.05 -10.53
C GLU A 15 11.55 -35.79 -11.61
N ASN A 16 10.80 -34.70 -11.48
CA ASN A 16 9.76 -34.40 -12.45
C ASN A 16 10.33 -34.08 -13.84
N GLU A 17 11.46 -33.36 -13.94
CA GLU A 17 12.09 -33.11 -15.25
C GLU A 17 12.65 -34.38 -15.90
N LEU A 18 13.20 -35.31 -15.12
CA LEU A 18 13.61 -36.64 -15.64
C LEU A 18 12.41 -37.40 -16.19
N THR A 19 11.29 -37.44 -15.46
CA THR A 19 10.06 -38.09 -15.95
C THR A 19 9.44 -37.38 -17.18
N PHE A 20 9.57 -36.06 -17.29
CA PHE A 20 9.06 -35.31 -18.45
C PHE A 20 9.91 -35.51 -19.70
N SER A 21 11.20 -35.74 -19.55
CA SER A 21 12.15 -35.98 -20.65
C SER A 21 12.03 -37.35 -21.31
N GLN A 22 11.14 -38.23 -20.82
CA GLN A 22 10.98 -39.63 -21.25
C GLN A 22 12.26 -40.49 -21.14
N ILE A 23 13.33 -39.97 -20.52
CA ILE A 23 14.57 -40.73 -20.25
C ILE A 23 14.29 -41.82 -19.21
N ASP A 24 13.38 -41.54 -18.26
CA ASP A 24 12.99 -42.45 -17.18
C ASP A 24 11.48 -42.68 -17.19
N ASN A 25 11.05 -43.93 -17.45
CA ASN A 25 9.70 -44.36 -17.10
C ASN A 25 9.57 -44.34 -15.56
N ASN A 26 8.37 -44.09 -15.02
CA ASN A 26 8.13 -44.02 -13.55
C ASN A 26 8.59 -45.25 -12.75
N ASP A 27 8.93 -46.35 -13.43
CA ASP A 27 9.39 -47.61 -12.84
C ASP A 27 10.91 -47.83 -12.99
N THR A 28 11.69 -46.85 -13.48
CA THR A 28 13.16 -46.96 -13.52
C THR A 28 13.77 -46.83 -12.13
N ILE A 29 14.89 -47.51 -11.93
CA ILE A 29 15.63 -47.57 -10.64
C ILE A 29 16.08 -46.16 -10.21
N SER A 30 16.36 -45.25 -11.16
CA SER A 30 16.74 -43.86 -10.92
C SER A 30 15.60 -43.06 -10.28
N SER A 31 14.39 -43.09 -10.86
CA SER A 31 13.19 -42.42 -10.33
C SER A 31 12.85 -42.90 -8.91
N TRP A 32 12.88 -44.23 -8.70
CA TRP A 32 12.67 -44.82 -7.39
C TRP A 32 13.71 -44.37 -6.35
N SER A 33 14.98 -44.30 -6.75
CA SER A 33 16.07 -43.87 -5.87
C SER A 33 15.90 -42.40 -5.44
N ILE A 34 15.56 -41.51 -6.37
CA ILE A 34 15.34 -40.08 -6.06
C ILE A 34 14.13 -39.92 -5.13
N LYS A 35 13.01 -40.61 -5.38
CA LYS A 35 11.83 -40.59 -4.49
C LYS A 35 12.15 -41.08 -3.07
N ILE A 36 12.98 -42.13 -2.93
CA ILE A 36 13.45 -42.60 -1.62
C ILE A 36 14.30 -41.53 -0.91
N VAL A 37 15.21 -40.86 -1.62
CA VAL A 37 16.02 -39.77 -1.04
C VAL A 37 15.13 -38.61 -0.62
N ILE A 38 14.11 -38.27 -1.41
CA ILE A 38 13.11 -37.26 -1.04
C ILE A 38 12.41 -37.67 0.26
N SER A 39 11.85 -38.89 0.35
CA SER A 39 11.18 -39.38 1.56
C SER A 39 12.09 -39.47 2.79
N PHE A 40 13.35 -39.82 2.62
CA PHE A 40 14.31 -39.81 3.72
C PHE A 40 14.62 -38.38 4.19
N SER A 41 14.83 -37.46 3.26
CA SER A 41 15.09 -36.04 3.56
C SER A 41 13.92 -35.38 4.30
N THR A 42 12.67 -35.76 3.98
CA THR A 42 11.47 -35.24 4.63
C THR A 42 11.31 -35.79 6.04
N LEU A 43 11.60 -37.06 6.27
CA LEU A 43 11.61 -37.66 7.61
C LEU A 43 12.61 -36.94 8.52
N VAL A 44 13.84 -36.72 8.04
CA VAL A 44 14.87 -35.98 8.79
C VAL A 44 14.43 -34.52 9.04
N LEU A 45 13.80 -33.87 8.06
CA LEU A 45 13.25 -32.53 8.21
C LEU A 45 12.18 -32.45 9.31
N ILE A 46 11.24 -33.41 9.34
CA ILE A 46 10.20 -33.48 10.38
C ILE A 46 10.81 -33.68 11.76
N GLY A 47 11.81 -34.55 11.89
CA GLY A 47 12.56 -34.74 13.15
C GLY A 47 13.19 -33.44 13.64
N PHE A 48 13.80 -32.66 12.74
CA PHE A 48 14.32 -31.34 13.08
C PHE A 48 13.22 -30.35 13.50
N ILE A 49 12.07 -30.32 12.82
CA ILE A 49 10.93 -29.45 13.20
C ILE A 49 10.45 -29.77 14.62
N PHE A 50 10.34 -31.05 14.95
CA PHE A 50 9.99 -31.48 16.31
C PHE A 50 11.01 -31.00 17.35
N GLN A 51 12.31 -31.18 17.06
CA GLN A 51 13.39 -30.71 17.94
C GLN A 51 13.34 -29.18 18.13
N TYR A 52 13.00 -28.42 17.09
CA TYR A 52 12.85 -26.97 17.20
C TYR A 52 11.70 -26.55 18.11
N HIS A 53 10.52 -27.14 17.94
CA HIS A 53 9.38 -26.82 18.81
C HIS A 53 9.63 -27.25 20.25
N HIS A 54 10.37 -28.33 20.47
CA HIS A 54 10.86 -28.70 21.80
C HIS A 54 11.78 -27.61 22.39
N LEU A 55 12.75 -27.11 21.62
CA LEU A 55 13.64 -26.03 22.05
C LEU A 55 12.88 -24.72 22.31
N ASP A 56 11.92 -24.35 21.46
CA ASP A 56 11.13 -23.14 21.62
C ASP A 56 10.25 -23.19 22.88
N LEU A 57 9.64 -24.35 23.17
CA LEU A 57 8.92 -24.58 24.42
C LEU A 57 9.84 -24.51 25.63
N SER A 58 11.05 -25.08 25.54
CA SER A 58 12.03 -25.02 26.63
C SER A 58 12.50 -23.59 26.90
N LEU A 59 12.75 -22.80 25.85
CA LEU A 59 13.10 -21.37 25.97
C LEU A 59 11.95 -20.56 26.58
N TYR A 60 10.71 -20.86 26.19
CA TYR A 60 9.53 -20.21 26.77
C TYR A 60 9.37 -20.56 28.26
N ALA A 61 9.64 -21.79 28.65
CA ALA A 61 9.59 -22.23 30.05
C ALA A 61 10.66 -21.50 30.88
N VAL A 62 11.90 -21.42 30.39
CA VAL A 62 13.00 -20.70 31.05
C VAL A 62 12.70 -19.20 31.20
N ASN A 63 12.21 -18.55 30.14
CA ASN A 63 11.92 -17.11 30.18
C ASN A 63 10.80 -16.75 31.19
N ASN A 64 9.88 -17.68 31.46
CA ASN A 64 8.77 -17.48 32.39
C ASN A 64 8.96 -18.21 33.73
N SER A 65 10.15 -18.78 33.98
CA SER A 65 10.44 -19.57 35.19
C SER A 65 9.42 -20.67 35.46
N ILE A 66 8.94 -21.34 34.41
CA ILE A 66 8.02 -22.47 34.49
C ILE A 66 8.85 -23.75 34.57
N GLU A 67 8.69 -24.54 35.63
CA GLU A 67 9.41 -25.82 35.82
C GLU A 67 8.90 -26.90 34.84
N ASP A 68 7.59 -26.98 34.63
CA ASP A 68 6.95 -27.92 33.72
C ASP A 68 6.57 -27.27 32.38
N TYR A 69 7.33 -27.56 31.32
CA TYR A 69 7.05 -27.07 29.96
C TYR A 69 5.65 -27.45 29.43
N ARG A 70 5.00 -28.48 30.01
CA ARG A 70 3.64 -28.91 29.64
C ARG A 70 2.61 -27.80 29.85
N ILE A 71 2.80 -26.96 30.87
CA ILE A 71 1.93 -25.82 31.17
C ILE A 71 2.01 -24.76 30.06
N ALA A 72 3.13 -24.67 29.35
CA ALA A 72 3.34 -23.73 28.25
C ALA A 72 2.68 -24.15 26.92
N ILE A 73 2.10 -25.35 26.85
CA ILE A 73 1.47 -25.91 25.65
C ILE A 73 0.01 -25.44 25.57
N THR A 74 -0.31 -24.65 24.54
CA THR A 74 -1.67 -24.17 24.26
C THR A 74 -2.23 -24.87 23.02
N TYR A 75 -3.56 -25.08 22.95
CA TYR A 75 -4.23 -25.63 21.76
C TYR A 75 -3.86 -24.91 20.45
N LYS A 76 -3.72 -23.58 20.49
CA LYS A 76 -3.28 -22.78 19.34
C LYS A 76 -1.86 -23.16 18.87
N LYS A 77 -0.93 -23.42 19.80
CA LYS A 77 0.43 -23.83 19.47
C LYS A 77 0.44 -25.23 18.88
N ILE A 78 -0.28 -26.18 19.48
CA ILE A 78 -0.41 -27.54 18.95
C ILE A 78 -0.96 -27.52 17.53
N PHE A 79 -2.03 -26.75 17.28
CA PHE A 79 -2.61 -26.62 15.95
C PHE A 79 -1.61 -26.10 14.92
N LEU A 80 -0.82 -25.07 15.26
CA LEU A 80 0.23 -24.54 14.38
C LEU A 80 1.36 -25.55 14.13
N ILE A 81 1.77 -26.30 15.16
CA ILE A 81 2.79 -27.37 15.02
C ILE A 81 2.28 -28.47 14.10
N LEU A 82 1.03 -28.92 14.26
CA LEU A 82 0.42 -29.94 13.40
C LEU A 82 0.31 -29.46 11.95
N LEU A 83 -0.08 -28.20 11.74
CA LEU A 83 -0.13 -27.61 10.40
C LEU A 83 1.27 -27.53 9.77
N GLU A 84 2.29 -27.15 10.55
CA GLU A 84 3.68 -27.10 10.10
C GLU A 84 4.20 -28.48 9.68
N ILE A 85 3.91 -29.50 10.49
CA ILE A 85 4.26 -30.90 10.19
C ILE A 85 3.53 -31.36 8.93
N LEU A 86 2.22 -31.08 8.80
CA LEU A 86 1.44 -31.46 7.62
C LEU A 86 2.03 -30.86 6.33
N VAL A 87 2.33 -29.55 6.34
CA VAL A 87 2.94 -28.85 5.20
C VAL A 87 4.30 -29.44 4.82
N CYS A 88 5.12 -29.81 5.81
CA CYS A 88 6.44 -30.38 5.58
C CYS A 88 6.40 -31.89 5.26
N ALA A 89 5.33 -32.60 5.62
CA ALA A 89 5.16 -34.03 5.39
C ALA A 89 4.69 -34.36 3.97
N VAL A 90 3.99 -33.45 3.28
CA VAL A 90 3.56 -33.69 1.89
C VAL A 90 4.78 -33.72 0.95
N HIS A 91 4.95 -34.83 0.22
CA HIS A 91 5.97 -35.07 -0.80
C HIS A 91 5.54 -36.24 -1.71
N PRO A 92 6.07 -36.35 -2.95
CA PRO A 92 5.86 -37.54 -3.77
C PRO A 92 6.52 -38.75 -3.08
N MET A 93 5.71 -39.74 -2.71
CA MET A 93 6.19 -40.98 -2.10
C MET A 93 6.67 -41.97 -3.18
N PRO A 94 7.61 -42.87 -2.87
CA PRO A 94 8.06 -43.94 -3.76
C PRO A 94 6.97 -45.02 -3.90
N ARG A 95 5.90 -44.69 -4.63
CA ARG A 95 4.83 -45.61 -5.00
C ARG A 95 4.49 -45.38 -6.47
N SER A 96 4.46 -46.45 -7.26
CA SER A 96 4.02 -46.37 -8.65
C SER A 96 2.52 -46.08 -8.68
N PHE A 97 2.14 -44.84 -8.99
CA PHE A 97 0.77 -44.49 -9.32
C PHE A 97 0.57 -44.65 -10.83
N PRO A 98 -0.46 -45.40 -11.27
CA PRO A 98 -0.76 -45.51 -12.69
C PRO A 98 -1.13 -44.14 -13.25
N ARG A 99 -0.47 -43.73 -14.34
CA ARG A 99 -0.81 -42.51 -15.07
C ARG A 99 -2.18 -42.72 -15.73
N PRO A 100 -3.10 -41.74 -15.71
CA PRO A 100 -4.38 -41.88 -16.40
C PRO A 100 -4.13 -42.22 -17.88
N SER A 101 -4.63 -43.38 -18.33
CA SER A 101 -4.47 -43.87 -19.70
C SER A 101 -5.40 -43.10 -20.66
N ASN A 102 -4.96 -42.92 -21.90
CA ASN A 102 -5.68 -42.20 -22.97
C ASN A 102 -7.08 -42.80 -23.31
N SER A 103 -7.40 -43.99 -22.80
CA SER A 103 -8.59 -44.77 -23.11
C SER A 103 -9.93 -44.16 -22.65
N SER A 104 -9.92 -43.06 -21.87
CA SER A 104 -11.16 -42.35 -21.49
C SER A 104 -11.48 -41.14 -22.38
N VAL A 105 -10.66 -40.81 -23.38
CA VAL A 105 -10.85 -39.62 -24.24
C VAL A 105 -11.14 -39.97 -25.71
N GLU A 106 -10.70 -41.15 -26.18
CA GLU A 106 -10.96 -41.61 -27.56
C GLU A 106 -12.45 -41.85 -27.88
N ASN A 107 -13.34 -41.95 -26.88
CA ASN A 107 -14.79 -42.07 -27.13
C ASN A 107 -15.49 -40.72 -27.40
N THR A 108 -14.76 -39.60 -27.39
CA THR A 108 -15.30 -38.26 -27.70
C THR A 108 -14.67 -37.63 -28.95
N SER A 109 -13.73 -38.32 -29.61
CA SER A 109 -13.07 -37.85 -30.83
C SER A 109 -13.84 -38.25 -32.09
N SER A 110 -15.07 -37.76 -32.24
CA SER A 110 -15.68 -37.65 -33.55
C SER A 110 -16.49 -36.35 -33.64
N ASN A 111 -15.88 -35.33 -34.25
CA ASN A 111 -16.51 -34.17 -34.89
C ASN A 111 -16.64 -32.82 -34.14
N SER A 112 -15.66 -32.39 -33.34
CA SER A 112 -15.57 -30.96 -33.02
C SER A 112 -14.15 -30.42 -33.06
N SER A 113 -13.97 -29.35 -33.85
CA SER A 113 -12.76 -28.53 -33.95
C SER A 113 -12.60 -27.59 -32.76
N THR A 114 -12.82 -28.09 -31.54
CA THR A 114 -12.71 -27.31 -30.30
C THR A 114 -11.57 -27.85 -29.43
N PRO A 115 -10.74 -26.97 -28.82
CA PRO A 115 -9.62 -27.41 -28.00
C PRO A 115 -10.16 -28.20 -26.80
N THR A 116 -9.79 -29.47 -26.73
CA THR A 116 -10.18 -30.40 -25.68
C THR A 116 -9.61 -29.94 -24.34
N ARG A 117 -10.49 -29.58 -23.40
CA ARG A 117 -10.11 -29.13 -22.05
C ARG A 117 -9.96 -30.34 -21.13
N TYR A 118 -8.79 -30.46 -20.50
CA TYR A 118 -8.50 -31.61 -19.65
C TYR A 118 -8.90 -31.35 -18.19
N PRO A 119 -9.67 -32.25 -17.56
CA PRO A 119 -10.03 -32.14 -16.15
C PRO A 119 -8.80 -32.27 -15.23
N LEU A 120 -8.92 -31.80 -13.99
CA LEU A 120 -7.83 -31.84 -12.99
C LEU A 120 -7.30 -33.26 -12.72
N SER A 121 -8.11 -34.29 -12.99
CA SER A 121 -7.74 -35.72 -12.86
C SER A 121 -6.65 -36.18 -13.83
N TYR A 122 -6.29 -35.36 -14.82
CA TYR A 122 -5.24 -35.69 -15.80
C TYR A 122 -3.82 -35.44 -15.27
N VAL A 123 -3.67 -34.65 -14.21
CA VAL A 123 -2.38 -34.35 -13.59
C VAL A 123 -1.93 -35.55 -12.75
N SER A 124 -0.70 -36.02 -12.97
CA SER A 124 -0.14 -37.12 -12.18
C SER A 124 -0.11 -36.77 -10.68
N VAL A 125 -0.45 -37.76 -9.83
CA VAL A 125 -0.49 -37.59 -8.37
C VAL A 125 0.84 -37.08 -7.82
N ASP A 126 1.97 -37.51 -8.39
CA ASP A 126 3.31 -37.08 -7.98
C ASP A 126 3.55 -35.58 -8.22
N VAL A 127 3.11 -35.05 -9.36
CA VAL A 127 3.16 -33.61 -9.67
C VAL A 127 2.22 -32.82 -8.76
N ALA A 128 1.01 -33.34 -8.51
CA ALA A 128 0.06 -32.70 -7.60
C ALA A 128 0.59 -32.60 -6.16
N LEU A 129 1.28 -33.64 -5.67
CA LEU A 129 1.96 -33.66 -4.37
C LEU A 129 3.23 -32.80 -4.34
N GLY A 130 3.77 -32.43 -5.51
CA GLY A 130 4.90 -31.52 -5.66
C GLY A 130 4.55 -30.06 -5.34
N PHE A 131 3.37 -29.56 -5.70
CA PHE A 131 3.01 -28.14 -5.45
C PHE A 131 3.07 -27.73 -3.97
N PRO A 132 2.53 -28.52 -3.02
CA PRO A 132 2.67 -28.22 -1.59
C PRO A 132 4.12 -28.21 -1.10
N MET A 133 5.08 -28.86 -1.78
CA MET A 133 6.49 -28.81 -1.38
C MET A 133 7.09 -27.41 -1.49
N PHE A 134 6.61 -26.55 -2.39
CA PHE A 134 7.04 -25.15 -2.44
C PHE A 134 6.61 -24.35 -1.22
N ALA A 135 5.57 -24.77 -0.49
CA ALA A 135 5.21 -24.11 0.76
C ALA A 135 6.39 -24.13 1.76
N ARG A 136 7.27 -25.14 1.69
CA ARG A 136 8.48 -25.24 2.52
C ARG A 136 9.46 -24.06 2.37
N VAL A 137 9.30 -23.21 1.35
CA VAL A 137 10.02 -21.93 1.24
C VAL A 137 9.80 -21.03 2.47
N TYR A 138 8.73 -21.21 3.25
CA TYR A 138 8.58 -20.48 4.53
C TYR A 138 9.74 -20.72 5.52
N LEU A 139 10.43 -21.87 5.42
CA LEU A 139 11.62 -22.18 6.23
C LEU A 139 12.78 -21.23 5.94
N LEU A 140 12.85 -20.64 4.74
CA LEU A 140 13.81 -19.61 4.38
C LEU A 140 13.54 -18.31 5.17
N CYS A 141 12.27 -17.90 5.30
CA CYS A 141 11.90 -16.76 6.14
C CYS A 141 12.29 -16.99 7.61
N ARG A 142 12.08 -18.21 8.13
CA ARG A 142 12.52 -18.59 9.48
C ARG A 142 14.05 -18.55 9.60
N PHE A 143 14.78 -19.04 8.60
CA PHE A 143 16.23 -18.98 8.57
C PHE A 143 16.76 -17.54 8.58
N ILE A 144 16.20 -16.65 7.76
CA ILE A 144 16.55 -15.22 7.72
C ILE A 144 16.31 -14.59 9.11
N MET A 145 15.20 -14.92 9.77
CA MET A 145 14.90 -14.44 11.11
C MET A 145 15.99 -14.80 12.13
N PHE A 146 16.34 -16.09 12.20
CA PHE A 146 17.35 -16.53 13.16
C PHE A 146 18.76 -16.08 12.79
N HIS A 147 19.12 -15.95 11.51
CA HIS A 147 20.45 -15.43 11.15
C HIS A 147 20.56 -13.89 11.32
N SER A 148 19.44 -13.19 11.45
CA SER A 148 19.48 -11.73 11.64
C SER A 148 20.06 -11.37 13.00
N HIS A 149 21.06 -10.49 13.01
CA HIS A 149 21.61 -9.92 14.24
C HIS A 149 20.54 -9.20 15.10
N VAL A 150 19.49 -8.69 14.45
CA VAL A 150 18.35 -8.02 15.08
C VAL A 150 17.60 -8.97 16.02
N PHE A 151 17.50 -10.25 15.72
CA PHE A 151 16.80 -11.22 16.57
C PHE A 151 17.65 -11.69 17.76
N HIS A 152 18.96 -11.86 17.55
CA HIS A 152 19.87 -12.36 18.59
C HIS A 152 20.27 -11.33 19.65
N ASP A 153 20.31 -10.03 19.31
CA ASP A 153 20.67 -8.98 20.26
C ASP A 153 19.61 -8.88 21.39
N ILE A 154 20.03 -9.02 22.65
CA ILE A 154 19.13 -8.88 23.81
C ILE A 154 18.58 -7.45 23.89
N SER A 155 19.39 -6.47 23.51
CA SER A 155 19.00 -5.06 23.48
C SER A 155 17.83 -4.81 22.52
N SER A 156 17.88 -5.32 21.28
CA SER A 156 16.79 -5.12 20.33
C SER A 156 15.49 -5.72 20.86
N ARG A 157 15.54 -6.93 21.44
CA ARG A 157 14.37 -7.61 22.03
C ARG A 157 13.77 -6.83 23.21
N SER A 158 14.59 -6.28 24.10
CA SER A 158 14.09 -5.49 25.24
C SER A 158 13.40 -4.21 24.77
N ILE A 159 13.95 -3.54 23.74
CA ILE A 159 13.39 -2.31 23.19
C ILE A 159 12.11 -2.57 22.39
N GLY A 160 12.06 -3.70 21.66
CA GLY A 160 10.85 -4.19 21.04
C GLY A 160 9.74 -4.38 22.08
N TYR A 161 10.06 -5.07 23.18
CA TYR A 161 9.12 -5.27 24.28
C TYR A 161 8.64 -3.95 24.91
N LEU A 162 9.54 -3.00 25.18
CA LEU A 162 9.20 -1.68 25.74
C LEU A 162 8.26 -0.88 24.83
N ASN A 163 8.42 -0.98 23.51
CA ASN A 163 7.58 -0.30 22.53
C ASN A 163 6.39 -1.13 22.05
N ARG A 164 6.13 -2.30 22.68
CA ARG A 164 5.08 -3.25 22.28
C ARG A 164 5.19 -3.71 20.81
N VAL A 165 6.41 -3.79 20.30
CA VAL A 165 6.73 -4.32 18.96
C VAL A 165 7.30 -5.73 19.12
N SER A 166 6.61 -6.72 18.57
CA SER A 166 7.15 -8.08 18.45
C SER A 166 8.16 -8.14 17.29
N ILE A 167 9.37 -8.61 17.58
CA ILE A 167 10.40 -8.86 16.55
C ILE A 167 10.07 -10.19 15.87
N ASP A 168 9.10 -10.15 14.96
CA ASP A 168 8.68 -11.30 14.16
C ASP A 168 9.36 -11.31 12.78
N TYR A 169 9.24 -12.41 12.05
CA TYR A 169 9.72 -12.49 10.66
C TYR A 169 9.08 -11.41 9.77
N LEU A 170 7.85 -10.98 10.06
CA LEU A 170 7.19 -9.91 9.31
C LEU A 170 7.87 -8.55 9.55
N PHE A 171 8.22 -8.23 10.81
CA PHE A 171 9.00 -7.03 11.13
C PHE A 171 10.34 -7.04 10.39
N LEU A 172 11.00 -8.20 10.34
CA LEU A 172 12.27 -8.34 9.65
C LEU A 172 12.16 -8.21 8.13
N ILE A 173 11.12 -8.78 7.51
CA ILE A 173 10.84 -8.60 6.07
C ILE A 173 10.59 -7.12 5.76
N LYS A 174 9.78 -6.42 6.57
CA LYS A 174 9.55 -4.98 6.42
C LYS A 174 10.86 -4.19 6.55
N ALA A 175 11.69 -4.53 7.55
CA ALA A 175 12.98 -3.90 7.78
C ALA A 175 13.93 -4.07 6.59
N TYR A 176 14.09 -5.29 6.08
CA TYR A 176 14.92 -5.56 4.91
C TYR A 176 14.38 -4.89 3.64
N LEU A 177 13.06 -4.91 3.43
CA LEU A 177 12.42 -4.22 2.31
C LEU A 177 12.69 -2.72 2.37
N GLN A 178 12.74 -2.12 3.55
CA GLN A 178 13.05 -0.70 3.70
C GLN A 178 14.55 -0.38 3.55
N GLN A 179 15.43 -1.29 3.98
CA GLN A 179 16.89 -1.10 3.90
C GLN A 179 17.42 -1.34 2.48
N TYR A 180 17.02 -2.43 1.84
CA TYR A 180 17.47 -2.86 0.50
C TYR A 180 16.29 -3.22 -0.42
N PRO A 181 15.41 -2.25 -0.75
CA PRO A 181 14.16 -2.54 -1.46
C PRO A 181 14.39 -3.18 -2.83
N ALA A 182 15.35 -2.68 -3.61
CA ALA A 182 15.63 -3.16 -4.95
C ALA A 182 16.13 -4.62 -4.92
N SER A 183 17.11 -4.94 -4.08
CA SER A 183 17.68 -6.29 -3.98
C SER A 183 16.67 -7.31 -3.44
N CYS A 184 15.85 -6.94 -2.45
CA CYS A 184 14.80 -7.82 -1.93
C CYS A 184 13.72 -8.08 -2.98
N LEU A 185 13.31 -7.06 -3.74
CA LEU A 185 12.30 -7.20 -4.77
C LEU A 185 12.82 -8.03 -5.95
N THR A 186 14.05 -7.79 -6.42
CA THR A 186 14.63 -8.55 -7.54
C THR A 186 14.81 -10.02 -7.19
N THR A 187 15.32 -10.33 -6.00
CA THR A 187 15.44 -11.72 -5.53
C THR A 187 14.09 -12.42 -5.45
N LEU A 188 13.06 -11.74 -4.93
CA LEU A 188 11.69 -12.25 -4.91
C LEU A 188 11.12 -12.50 -6.32
N CYS A 189 11.32 -11.58 -7.26
CA CYS A 189 10.92 -11.75 -8.65
C CYS A 189 11.56 -12.99 -9.30
N ILE A 190 12.88 -13.17 -9.10
CA ILE A 190 13.62 -14.30 -9.66
C ILE A 190 13.10 -15.63 -9.09
N ILE A 191 12.87 -15.71 -7.78
CA ILE A 191 12.34 -16.92 -7.14
C ILE A 191 10.95 -17.26 -7.69
N VAL A 192 10.07 -16.27 -7.80
CA VAL A 192 8.70 -16.49 -8.29
C VAL A 192 8.69 -16.80 -9.78
N PHE A 193 9.60 -16.22 -10.56
CA PHE A 193 9.80 -16.55 -11.98
C PHE A 193 10.09 -18.04 -12.17
N PHE A 194 11.12 -18.57 -11.52
CA PHE A 194 11.48 -19.98 -11.68
C PHE A 194 10.40 -20.93 -11.14
N ILE A 195 9.81 -20.63 -9.98
CA ILE A 195 8.74 -21.47 -9.39
C ILE A 195 7.50 -21.42 -10.28
N GLY A 196 7.06 -20.24 -10.70
CA GLY A 196 5.87 -20.06 -11.52
C GLY A 196 5.99 -20.72 -12.89
N SER A 197 7.13 -20.55 -13.58
CA SER A 197 7.38 -21.20 -14.88
C SER A 197 7.46 -22.72 -14.79
N TRP A 198 8.06 -23.27 -13.73
CA TRP A 198 8.07 -24.71 -13.52
C TRP A 198 6.66 -25.23 -13.22
N CYS A 199 5.91 -24.53 -12.36
CA CYS A 199 4.55 -24.91 -12.01
C CYS A 199 3.60 -24.93 -13.22
N THR A 200 3.65 -23.93 -14.10
CA THR A 200 2.80 -23.88 -15.30
C THR A 200 3.12 -25.04 -16.25
N ARG A 201 4.41 -25.27 -16.53
CA ARG A 201 4.87 -26.43 -17.33
C ARG A 201 4.41 -27.76 -16.73
N ALA A 202 4.54 -27.92 -15.42
CA ALA A 202 4.19 -29.17 -14.74
C ALA A 202 2.67 -29.49 -14.82
N CYS A 203 1.81 -28.48 -14.78
CA CYS A 203 0.36 -28.69 -14.93
C CYS A 203 -0.08 -28.93 -16.38
N ASP A 204 0.50 -28.22 -17.35
CA ASP A 204 0.10 -28.30 -18.77
C ASP A 204 0.88 -29.35 -19.58
N TYR A 205 1.63 -30.24 -18.90
CA TYR A 205 2.26 -31.39 -19.55
C TYR A 205 1.20 -32.41 -19.95
N THR A 206 0.79 -32.41 -21.23
CA THR A 206 -0.09 -33.41 -21.83
C THR A 206 0.68 -34.27 -22.86
N PRO A 207 0.32 -35.56 -23.04
CA PRO A 207 0.99 -36.46 -23.97
C PRO A 207 0.57 -36.25 -25.43
N THR A 208 -0.50 -35.51 -25.70
CA THR A 208 -0.99 -35.23 -27.06
C THR A 208 -0.43 -33.93 -27.64
N ASN A 209 0.05 -33.00 -26.80
CA ASN A 209 0.62 -31.74 -27.25
C ASN A 209 2.15 -31.88 -27.32
N GLU A 210 2.76 -31.36 -28.39
CA GLU A 210 4.21 -31.14 -28.44
C GLU A 210 4.66 -30.48 -27.12
N HIS A 211 5.60 -31.11 -26.44
CA HIS A 211 6.00 -30.77 -25.07
C HIS A 211 6.15 -29.25 -24.89
N VAL A 212 5.35 -28.65 -24.00
CA VAL A 212 5.51 -27.24 -23.61
C VAL A 212 6.92 -27.07 -23.08
N SER A 213 7.77 -26.45 -23.90
CA SER A 213 9.18 -26.26 -23.58
C SER A 213 9.32 -25.33 -22.36
N MET A 214 10.39 -25.49 -21.59
CA MET A 214 10.64 -24.62 -20.43
C MET A 214 10.72 -23.14 -20.85
N SER A 215 11.24 -22.85 -22.04
CA SER A 215 11.27 -21.50 -22.60
C SER A 215 9.87 -20.92 -22.86
N GLN A 216 8.93 -21.71 -23.38
CA GLN A 216 7.54 -21.29 -23.55
C GLN A 216 6.87 -21.02 -22.19
N ALA A 217 7.11 -21.86 -21.19
CA ALA A 217 6.59 -21.64 -19.84
C ALA A 217 7.19 -20.40 -19.15
N MET A 218 8.48 -20.11 -19.40
CA MET A 218 9.15 -18.89 -18.97
C MET A 218 8.56 -17.64 -19.65
N TRP A 219 8.34 -17.70 -20.96
CA TRP A 219 7.70 -16.63 -21.71
C TRP A 219 6.27 -16.36 -21.21
N PHE A 220 5.47 -17.42 -21.10
CA PHE A 220 4.11 -17.35 -20.56
C PHE A 220 4.08 -16.73 -19.16
N PHE A 221 5.00 -17.13 -18.29
CA PHE A 221 5.10 -16.54 -16.96
C PHE A 221 5.33 -15.03 -17.04
N ILE A 222 6.29 -14.55 -17.85
CA ILE A 222 6.59 -13.13 -17.97
C ILE A 222 5.34 -12.37 -18.43
N VAL A 223 4.71 -12.82 -19.51
CA VAL A 223 3.51 -12.20 -20.10
C VAL A 223 2.35 -12.14 -19.09
N THR A 224 2.18 -13.18 -18.28
CA THR A 224 1.14 -13.27 -17.25
C THR A 224 1.46 -12.39 -16.04
N PHE A 225 2.71 -12.42 -15.58
CA PHE A 225 3.19 -11.69 -14.42
C PHE A 225 3.14 -10.17 -14.64
N THR A 226 3.41 -9.72 -15.86
CA THR A 226 3.29 -8.31 -16.26
C THR A 226 1.89 -7.92 -16.72
N THR A 227 0.91 -8.82 -16.56
CA THR A 227 -0.50 -8.62 -16.97
C THR A 227 -0.66 -8.16 -18.41
N ILE A 228 0.14 -8.69 -19.34
CA ILE A 228 0.05 -8.37 -20.78
C ILE A 228 -0.94 -9.30 -21.48
N GLY A 229 -0.80 -10.61 -21.26
CA GLY A 229 -1.71 -11.64 -21.79
C GLY A 229 -1.87 -11.66 -23.31
N TYR A 230 -0.79 -11.85 -24.08
CA TYR A 230 -0.86 -11.89 -25.56
C TYR A 230 -1.81 -12.96 -26.12
N GLY A 231 -2.02 -14.08 -25.40
CA GLY A 231 -2.91 -15.17 -25.84
C GLY A 231 -2.28 -16.14 -26.84
N ASP A 232 -0.98 -16.00 -27.11
CA ASP A 232 -0.18 -16.88 -27.96
C ASP A 232 0.00 -18.28 -27.36
N PHE A 233 0.17 -18.37 -26.04
CA PHE A 233 0.14 -19.61 -25.27
C PHE A 233 -0.83 -19.45 -24.09
N THR A 234 -1.76 -20.40 -23.93
CA THR A 234 -2.73 -20.39 -22.85
C THR A 234 -2.86 -21.77 -22.20
N PRO A 235 -3.04 -21.83 -20.86
CA PRO A 235 -3.14 -23.09 -20.15
C PRO A 235 -4.43 -23.82 -20.52
N SER A 236 -4.26 -25.04 -21.03
CA SER A 236 -5.37 -25.91 -21.43
C SER A 236 -5.97 -26.66 -20.23
N THR A 237 -5.19 -26.86 -19.17
CA THR A 237 -5.61 -27.55 -17.95
C THR A 237 -6.16 -26.59 -16.90
N TYR A 238 -7.13 -27.04 -16.09
CA TYR A 238 -7.60 -26.25 -14.94
C TYR A 238 -6.50 -26.00 -13.90
N CYS A 239 -5.55 -26.94 -13.77
CA CYS A 239 -4.35 -26.82 -12.94
C CYS A 239 -3.50 -25.62 -13.38
N GLY A 240 -3.18 -25.53 -14.67
CA GLY A 240 -2.41 -24.43 -15.27
C GLY A 240 -3.12 -23.09 -15.12
N ARG A 241 -4.45 -23.06 -15.30
CA ARG A 241 -5.27 -21.85 -15.08
C ARG A 241 -5.27 -21.36 -13.64
N ILE A 242 -5.31 -22.26 -12.65
CA ILE A 242 -5.19 -21.88 -11.22
C ILE A 242 -3.82 -21.26 -10.95
N ILE A 243 -2.74 -21.84 -11.47
CA ILE A 243 -1.39 -21.27 -11.31
C ILE A 243 -1.28 -19.93 -12.01
N ALA A 244 -1.74 -19.81 -13.25
CA ALA A 244 -1.74 -18.55 -13.99
C ALA A 244 -2.50 -17.45 -13.24
N SER A 245 -3.63 -17.80 -12.61
CA SER A 245 -4.40 -16.90 -11.74
C SER A 245 -3.58 -16.41 -10.54
N ILE A 246 -2.89 -17.32 -9.85
CA ILE A 246 -2.01 -16.99 -8.72
C ILE A 246 -0.85 -16.10 -9.18
N VAL A 247 -0.22 -16.42 -10.31
CA VAL A 247 0.88 -15.65 -10.90
C VAL A 247 0.42 -14.24 -11.27
N GLY A 248 -0.75 -14.09 -11.89
CA GLY A 248 -1.31 -12.78 -12.25
C GLY A 248 -1.58 -11.91 -11.02
N ILE A 249 -2.22 -12.47 -9.97
CA ILE A 249 -2.44 -11.77 -8.70
C ILE A 249 -1.10 -11.36 -8.06
N PHE A 250 -0.13 -12.28 -8.03
CA PHE A 250 1.18 -12.01 -7.45
C PHE A 250 1.97 -10.96 -8.24
N GLY A 251 1.88 -10.98 -9.58
CA GLY A 251 2.47 -9.96 -10.46
C GLY A 251 1.97 -8.56 -10.11
N ILE A 252 0.65 -8.40 -9.95
CA ILE A 252 0.04 -7.13 -9.51
C ILE A 252 0.60 -6.68 -8.15
N LEU A 253 0.75 -7.59 -7.18
CA LEU A 253 1.33 -7.30 -5.87
C LEU A 253 2.78 -6.80 -5.96
N VAL A 254 3.60 -7.41 -6.82
CA VAL A 254 5.00 -7.04 -6.99
C VAL A 254 5.14 -5.71 -7.72
N VAL A 255 4.37 -5.47 -8.78
CA VAL A 255 4.34 -4.20 -9.51
C VAL A 255 3.95 -3.06 -8.58
N ALA A 256 2.94 -3.29 -7.72
CA ALA A 256 2.54 -2.35 -6.69
C ALA A 256 3.67 -1.98 -5.74
N LEU A 257 4.40 -2.98 -5.25
CA LEU A 257 5.56 -2.75 -4.39
C LEU A 257 6.67 -1.99 -5.10
N LEU A 258 6.95 -2.33 -6.35
CA LEU A 258 7.93 -1.61 -7.18
C LEU A 258 7.57 -0.11 -7.29
N ILE A 259 6.32 0.21 -7.63
CA ILE A 259 5.84 1.60 -7.75
C ILE A 259 6.06 2.36 -6.45
N THR A 260 5.78 1.73 -5.30
CA THR A 260 5.90 2.40 -3.99
C THR A 260 7.35 2.67 -3.60
N VAL A 261 8.24 1.72 -3.88
CA VAL A 261 9.70 1.87 -3.69
C VAL A 261 10.24 2.97 -4.59
N LEU A 262 9.85 2.98 -5.87
CA LEU A 262 10.26 4.01 -6.81
C LEU A 262 9.76 5.39 -6.38
N ALA A 263 8.49 5.50 -5.99
CA ALA A 263 7.90 6.75 -5.50
C ALA A 263 8.68 7.31 -4.30
N GLN A 264 9.10 6.44 -3.36
CA GLN A 264 9.92 6.87 -2.22
C GLN A 264 11.32 7.35 -2.64
N LYS A 265 11.92 6.76 -3.67
CA LYS A 265 13.23 7.19 -4.19
C LYS A 265 13.17 8.49 -5.00
N PHE A 266 12.03 8.80 -5.61
CA PHE A 266 11.80 10.09 -6.29
C PHE A 266 11.49 11.24 -5.34
N LEU A 267 11.13 10.96 -4.07
CA LEU A 267 10.94 12.01 -3.08
C LEU A 267 12.28 12.61 -2.67
N LEU A 268 12.39 13.93 -2.79
CA LEU A 268 13.55 14.69 -2.32
C LEU A 268 13.79 14.45 -0.83
N ASN A 269 15.04 14.17 -0.46
CA ASN A 269 15.46 14.06 0.94
C ASN A 269 15.30 15.40 1.67
N ARG A 270 15.26 15.43 3.01
CA ARG A 270 15.15 16.67 3.80
C ARG A 270 16.19 17.71 3.40
N TRP A 271 17.43 17.28 3.20
CA TRP A 271 18.54 18.16 2.80
C TRP A 271 18.39 18.66 1.35
N GLU A 272 17.95 17.80 0.43
CA GLU A 272 17.66 18.21 -0.95
C GLU A 272 16.48 19.19 -0.99
N LYS A 273 15.44 18.95 -0.20
CA LYS A 273 14.31 19.88 0.00
C LYS A 273 14.78 21.19 0.60
N TYR A 274 15.63 21.17 1.63
CA TYR A 274 16.18 22.37 2.24
C TYR A 274 17.01 23.17 1.25
N VAL A 275 17.93 22.52 0.53
CA VAL A 275 18.75 23.16 -0.50
C VAL A 275 17.87 23.71 -1.62
N HIS A 276 16.88 22.95 -2.08
CA HIS A 276 15.92 23.39 -3.10
C HIS A 276 15.12 24.61 -2.62
N SER A 277 14.58 24.58 -1.41
CA SER A 277 13.86 25.72 -0.81
C SER A 277 14.78 26.94 -0.63
N PHE A 278 16.04 26.73 -0.24
CA PHE A 278 17.03 27.79 -0.12
C PHE A 278 17.34 28.42 -1.49
N VAL A 279 17.62 27.60 -2.50
CA VAL A 279 17.88 28.04 -3.87
C VAL A 279 16.67 28.81 -4.43
N LEU A 280 15.46 28.30 -4.24
CA LEU A 280 14.22 28.98 -4.63
C LEU A 280 14.06 30.33 -3.92
N ASN A 281 14.35 30.41 -2.62
CA ASN A 281 14.28 31.67 -1.88
C ASN A 281 15.27 32.71 -2.41
N VAL A 282 16.49 32.29 -2.74
CA VAL A 282 17.52 33.16 -3.35
C VAL A 282 17.08 33.65 -4.73
N GLU A 283 16.54 32.75 -5.57
CA GLU A 283 16.07 33.08 -6.91
C GLU A 283 14.85 34.03 -6.88
N LEU A 284 13.86 33.76 -6.03
CA LEU A 284 12.72 34.64 -5.83
C LEU A 284 13.13 36.01 -5.29
N ALA A 285 14.11 36.08 -4.39
CA ALA A 285 14.64 37.35 -3.90
C ALA A 285 15.31 38.16 -5.01
N LYS A 286 16.05 37.50 -5.91
CA LYS A 286 16.66 38.13 -7.11
C LYS A 286 15.58 38.63 -8.08
N ASN A 287 14.60 37.80 -8.39
CA ASN A 287 13.49 38.14 -9.29
C ASN A 287 12.64 39.28 -8.73
N ARG A 288 12.40 39.30 -7.41
CA ARG A 288 11.71 40.39 -6.72
C ARG A 288 12.43 41.73 -6.89
N LYS A 289 13.76 41.76 -6.72
CA LYS A 289 14.58 42.95 -6.92
C LYS A 289 14.56 43.41 -8.39
N MET A 290 14.68 42.47 -9.33
CA MET A 290 14.63 42.75 -10.76
C MET A 290 13.27 43.32 -11.19
N GLN A 291 12.16 42.75 -10.72
CA GLN A 291 10.82 43.26 -11.05
C GLN A 291 10.54 44.60 -10.37
N ALA A 292 11.01 44.82 -9.14
CA ALA A 292 10.94 46.14 -8.52
C ALA A 292 11.67 47.21 -9.34
N ALA A 293 12.86 46.89 -9.88
CA ALA A 293 13.60 47.78 -10.77
C ALA A 293 12.85 48.04 -12.09
N ASN A 294 12.24 47.01 -12.69
CA ASN A 294 11.42 47.15 -13.90
C ASN A 294 10.19 48.03 -13.68
N ILE A 295 9.51 47.89 -12.53
CA ILE A 295 8.36 48.74 -12.17
C ILE A 295 8.81 50.20 -12.11
N ILE A 296 9.92 50.49 -11.45
CA ILE A 296 10.47 51.85 -11.38
C ILE A 296 10.82 52.37 -12.78
N LYS A 297 11.50 51.55 -13.59
CA LYS A 297 11.88 51.90 -14.98
C LYS A 297 10.67 52.22 -15.85
N PHE A 298 9.66 51.34 -15.87
CA PHE A 298 8.49 51.54 -16.71
C PHE A 298 7.55 52.61 -16.16
N ALA A 299 7.48 52.80 -14.84
CA ALA A 299 6.76 53.90 -14.22
C ALA A 299 7.37 55.24 -14.61
N PHE A 300 8.70 55.35 -14.53
CA PHE A 300 9.43 56.53 -14.99
C PHE A 300 9.24 56.78 -16.49
N GLN A 301 9.32 55.73 -17.31
CA GLN A 301 9.09 55.84 -18.75
C GLN A 301 7.66 56.33 -19.07
N ALA A 302 6.64 55.78 -18.41
CA ALA A 302 5.26 56.22 -18.56
C ALA A 302 5.07 57.69 -18.11
N TRP A 303 5.63 58.06 -16.95
CA TRP A 303 5.61 59.42 -16.43
C TRP A 303 6.33 60.42 -17.35
N HIS A 304 7.50 60.06 -17.86
CA HIS A 304 8.28 60.90 -18.76
C HIS A 304 7.57 61.13 -20.09
N LEU A 305 6.92 60.08 -20.65
CA LEU A 305 6.09 60.21 -21.86
C LEU A 305 4.88 61.12 -21.61
N LYS A 306 4.26 61.03 -20.43
CA LYS A 306 3.17 61.92 -20.01
C LYS A 306 3.64 63.38 -19.88
N LYS A 307 4.81 63.61 -19.29
CA LYS A 307 5.41 64.96 -19.14
C LYS A 307 5.74 65.61 -20.49
N LYS A 308 6.05 64.81 -21.53
CA LYS A 308 6.26 65.29 -22.90
C LYS A 308 4.96 65.59 -23.67
N ASN A 309 3.79 65.56 -23.03
CA ASN A 309 2.47 65.77 -23.65
C ASN A 309 2.22 64.86 -24.87
N ILE A 310 2.77 63.65 -24.88
CA ILE A 310 2.46 62.64 -25.91
C ILE A 310 1.05 62.11 -25.64
N SER A 311 0.23 61.96 -26.69
CA SER A 311 -1.14 61.46 -26.56
C SER A 311 -1.21 60.09 -25.89
N GLU A 312 -2.19 59.89 -25.00
CA GLU A 312 -2.41 58.61 -24.30
C GLU A 312 -2.79 57.47 -25.27
N SER A 313 -3.30 57.80 -26.45
CA SER A 313 -3.57 56.86 -27.55
C SER A 313 -2.32 56.42 -28.32
N SER A 314 -1.16 57.01 -28.05
CA SER A 314 0.08 56.64 -28.73
C SER A 314 0.51 55.23 -28.34
N ILE A 315 0.92 54.45 -29.35
CA ILE A 315 1.40 53.07 -29.17
C ILE A 315 2.54 53.01 -28.13
N ARG A 316 3.40 54.04 -28.10
CA ARG A 316 4.54 54.12 -27.17
C ARG A 316 4.10 54.28 -25.70
N TYR A 317 3.05 55.06 -25.43
CA TYR A 317 2.51 55.22 -24.08
C TYR A 317 1.79 53.95 -23.62
N LEU A 318 0.93 53.37 -24.47
CA LEU A 318 0.21 52.13 -24.19
C LEU A 318 1.17 50.95 -23.93
N GLN A 319 2.24 50.82 -24.72
CA GLN A 319 3.26 49.78 -24.48
C GLN A 319 4.00 49.96 -23.14
N ALA A 320 4.32 51.20 -22.76
CA ALA A 320 4.96 51.46 -21.46
C ALA A 320 4.01 51.14 -20.29
N GLN A 321 2.73 51.49 -20.41
CA GLN A 321 1.70 51.21 -19.41
C GLN A 321 1.40 49.70 -19.30
N GLN A 322 1.30 48.98 -20.42
CA GLN A 322 1.14 47.53 -20.45
C GLN A 322 2.32 46.82 -19.77
N ARG A 323 3.57 47.21 -20.08
CA ARG A 323 4.77 46.64 -19.44
C ARG A 323 4.83 46.93 -17.94
N LEU A 324 4.38 48.11 -17.52
CA LEU A 324 4.23 48.44 -16.10
C LEU A 324 3.22 47.50 -15.42
N PHE A 325 2.00 47.36 -15.95
CA PHE A 325 1.00 46.46 -15.37
C PHE A 325 1.46 45.00 -15.35
N GLN A 326 2.12 44.54 -16.41
CA GLN A 326 2.75 43.20 -16.44
C GLN A 326 3.79 43.04 -15.34
N SER A 327 4.66 44.04 -15.13
CA SER A 327 5.67 43.99 -14.07
C SER A 327 5.06 43.99 -12.66
N ILE A 328 3.99 44.76 -12.41
CA ILE A 328 3.25 44.78 -11.14
C ILE A 328 2.60 43.42 -10.86
N ARG A 329 1.91 42.85 -11.85
CA ARG A 329 1.29 41.51 -11.72
C ARG A 329 2.36 40.46 -11.42
N SER A 330 3.47 40.47 -12.13
CA SER A 330 4.59 39.54 -11.90
C SER A 330 5.21 39.68 -10.50
N LEU A 331 5.32 40.91 -9.96
CA LEU A 331 5.81 41.12 -8.60
C LEU A 331 4.85 40.55 -7.56
N HIS A 332 3.54 40.67 -7.79
CA HIS A 332 2.51 40.13 -6.91
C HIS A 332 2.58 38.59 -6.88
N GLU A 333 2.70 37.95 -8.05
CA GLU A 333 2.89 36.50 -8.16
C GLU A 333 4.17 36.03 -7.46
N ILE A 334 5.28 36.74 -7.61
CA ILE A 334 6.55 36.41 -6.90
C ILE A 334 6.38 36.51 -5.39
N LYS A 335 5.71 37.57 -4.88
CA LYS A 335 5.42 37.72 -3.45
C LYS A 335 4.51 36.60 -2.91
N GLN A 336 3.51 36.18 -3.69
CA GLN A 336 2.62 35.09 -3.32
C GLN A 336 3.38 33.75 -3.25
N LYS A 337 4.22 33.45 -4.25
CA LYS A 337 5.10 32.27 -4.25
C LYS A 337 6.05 32.28 -3.05
N GLN A 338 6.59 33.44 -2.69
CA GLN A 338 7.47 33.58 -1.52
C GLN A 338 6.74 33.31 -0.20
N ARG A 339 5.47 33.74 -0.06
CA ARG A 339 4.64 33.43 1.12
C ARG A 339 4.34 31.93 1.21
N GLN A 340 3.92 31.31 0.10
CA GLN A 340 3.65 29.86 0.06
C GLN A 340 4.86 29.02 0.50
N LEU A 341 6.09 29.42 0.15
CA LEU A 341 7.29 28.73 0.61
C LEU A 341 7.54 28.85 2.12
N VAL A 342 7.15 29.98 2.73
CA VAL A 342 7.24 30.21 4.19
C VAL A 342 6.13 29.46 4.92
N ASP A 343 4.92 29.48 4.38
CA ASP A 343 3.76 28.79 4.95
C ASP A 343 3.97 27.26 4.96
N ASN A 344 4.54 26.70 3.88
CA ASN A 344 4.94 25.27 3.84
C ASN A 344 6.01 24.87 4.88
N CYS A 345 6.70 25.84 5.50
CA CYS A 345 7.64 25.59 6.60
C CYS A 345 6.99 25.66 7.99
N VAL A 346 5.75 26.14 8.07
CA VAL A 346 4.99 26.36 9.31
C VAL A 346 3.60 25.79 9.13
N ASP A 347 3.49 24.46 9.10
CA ASP A 347 2.17 23.83 9.05
C ASP A 347 1.59 23.58 10.45
N GLN A 348 0.37 24.13 10.59
CA GLN A 348 -0.72 23.84 11.53
C GLN A 348 -0.99 24.87 12.63
N ILE A 349 -1.66 25.97 12.24
CA ILE A 349 -2.69 26.60 13.07
C ILE A 349 -3.88 26.90 12.16
N ASP A 350 -4.83 25.97 12.07
CA ASP A 350 -6.15 26.27 11.54
C ASP A 350 -7.05 26.77 12.68
N ILE A 351 -7.57 27.97 12.47
CA ILE A 351 -8.54 28.66 13.31
C ILE A 351 -9.92 28.06 13.01
N ILE A 352 -10.47 27.34 13.97
CA ILE A 352 -11.89 26.94 13.97
C ILE A 352 -12.68 28.02 14.70
N SER A 353 -13.47 28.79 13.97
CA SER A 353 -14.61 29.50 14.55
C SER A 353 -15.75 29.70 13.54
N VAL A 354 -16.97 29.50 14.06
CA VAL A 354 -18.27 29.92 13.53
C VAL A 354 -18.95 29.00 12.50
N GLN A 355 -19.61 27.93 13.00
CA GLN A 355 -20.89 27.47 12.44
C GLN A 355 -21.63 26.50 13.37
N HIS A 356 -21.62 26.79 14.67
CA HIS A 356 -22.01 25.83 15.69
C HIS A 356 -23.49 25.80 16.09
N LEU A 357 -24.33 26.65 15.49
CA LEU A 357 -25.63 26.97 16.09
C LEU A 357 -26.88 26.83 15.19
N SER A 358 -26.75 26.45 13.91
CA SER A 358 -27.87 26.58 12.97
C SER A 358 -28.65 25.31 12.65
N LEU A 359 -28.19 24.12 13.07
CA LEU A 359 -28.79 22.84 12.62
C LEU A 359 -29.26 21.93 13.77
N TYR A 360 -28.81 22.13 15.01
CA TYR A 360 -29.30 21.35 16.16
C TYR A 360 -30.68 21.82 16.65
N ALA A 361 -31.09 23.06 16.36
CA ALA A 361 -32.38 23.62 16.78
C ALA A 361 -33.57 23.16 15.91
N VAL A 362 -33.35 22.66 14.69
CA VAL A 362 -34.43 22.43 13.71
C VAL A 362 -35.03 21.00 13.79
N ASN A 363 -34.31 20.03 14.35
CA ASN A 363 -34.77 18.64 14.37
C ASN A 363 -35.73 18.27 15.51
N ASN A 364 -36.01 19.18 16.46
CA ASN A 364 -36.76 18.86 17.68
C ASN A 364 -38.21 19.39 17.73
N SER A 365 -38.79 19.92 16.65
CA SER A 365 -40.16 20.46 16.73
C SER A 365 -40.88 20.50 15.38
N ILE A 366 -41.10 19.33 14.76
CA ILE A 366 -42.02 19.21 13.62
C ILE A 366 -42.98 18.05 13.91
N GLU A 367 -44.20 18.36 14.34
CA GLU A 367 -45.25 17.38 14.66
C GLU A 367 -45.95 16.84 13.40
N ASP A 368 -45.99 17.63 12.32
CA ASP A 368 -46.65 17.24 11.08
C ASP A 368 -45.73 16.45 10.13
N SER A 369 -46.02 15.15 9.98
CA SER A 369 -45.29 14.25 9.07
C SER A 369 -45.28 14.73 7.61
N ARG A 370 -46.32 15.45 7.17
CA ARG A 370 -46.43 16.03 5.82
C ARG A 370 -45.34 17.06 5.52
N VAL A 371 -44.92 17.83 6.53
CA VAL A 371 -43.86 18.86 6.39
C VAL A 371 -42.48 18.22 6.28
N THR A 372 -42.31 17.00 6.82
CA THR A 372 -41.03 16.26 6.78
C THR A 372 -40.78 15.51 5.45
N LEU A 373 -41.83 15.29 4.66
CA LEU A 373 -41.83 14.50 3.44
C LEU A 373 -41.60 15.39 2.21
N THR A 374 -40.34 15.56 1.82
CA THR A 374 -39.99 16.35 0.64
C THR A 374 -40.21 15.56 -0.66
N ASN A 375 -40.51 16.25 -1.77
CA ASN A 375 -40.67 15.63 -3.10
C ASN A 375 -39.46 14.76 -3.49
N ARG A 376 -38.25 15.15 -3.07
CA ARG A 376 -37.03 14.37 -3.25
C ARG A 376 -37.07 13.04 -2.50
N LYS A 377 -37.56 13.00 -1.25
CA LYS A 377 -37.70 11.75 -0.49
C LYS A 377 -38.74 10.84 -1.13
N ILE A 378 -39.86 11.38 -1.58
CA ILE A 378 -40.92 10.61 -2.27
C ILE A 378 -40.37 9.96 -3.55
N PHE A 379 -39.66 10.73 -4.37
CA PHE A 379 -39.02 10.21 -5.58
C PHE A 379 -38.05 9.05 -5.26
N LEU A 380 -37.22 9.19 -4.23
CA LEU A 380 -36.30 8.13 -3.80
C LEU A 380 -37.04 6.89 -3.30
N ILE A 381 -38.14 7.05 -2.55
CA ILE A 381 -38.97 5.92 -2.09
C ILE A 381 -39.59 5.18 -3.28
N VAL A 382 -40.13 5.90 -4.27
CA VAL A 382 -40.69 5.29 -5.48
C VAL A 382 -39.60 4.54 -6.27
N LEU A 383 -38.40 5.13 -6.40
CA LEU A 383 -37.26 4.46 -7.02
C LEU A 383 -36.85 3.19 -6.26
N GLU A 384 -36.79 3.24 -4.92
CA GLU A 384 -36.47 2.07 -4.08
C GLU A 384 -37.48 0.93 -4.30
N ILE A 385 -38.78 1.26 -4.34
CA ILE A 385 -39.85 0.28 -4.60
C ILE A 385 -39.70 -0.33 -6.00
N LEU A 386 -39.43 0.49 -7.02
CA LEU A 386 -39.22 0.00 -8.40
C LEU A 386 -38.03 -0.95 -8.50
N ILE A 387 -36.89 -0.63 -7.88
CA ILE A 387 -35.70 -1.51 -7.86
C ILE A 387 -36.01 -2.82 -7.14
N CYS A 388 -36.73 -2.76 -6.02
CA CYS A 388 -37.13 -3.94 -5.26
C CYS A 388 -38.23 -4.77 -5.95
N ALA A 389 -38.99 -4.21 -6.88
CA ALA A 389 -40.04 -4.91 -7.62
C ALA A 389 -39.51 -5.75 -8.79
N ILE A 390 -38.29 -5.48 -9.29
CA ILE A 390 -37.71 -6.25 -10.40
C ILE A 390 -37.36 -7.67 -9.91
N HIS A 391 -38.02 -8.68 -10.48
CA HIS A 391 -37.79 -10.11 -10.25
C HIS A 391 -38.33 -10.92 -11.45
N PRO A 392 -37.78 -12.11 -11.75
CA PRO A 392 -38.38 -13.00 -12.72
C PRO A 392 -39.75 -13.45 -12.20
N MET A 393 -40.80 -13.10 -12.92
CA MET A 393 -42.16 -13.51 -12.59
C MET A 393 -42.41 -14.93 -13.10
N PRO A 394 -43.01 -15.82 -12.29
CA PRO A 394 -43.36 -17.16 -12.75
C PRO A 394 -44.38 -17.05 -13.89
N ARG A 395 -43.95 -17.36 -15.12
CA ARG A 395 -44.80 -17.42 -16.32
C ARG A 395 -44.50 -18.69 -17.10
N SER A 396 -45.55 -19.33 -17.62
CA SER A 396 -45.52 -20.61 -18.32
C SER A 396 -45.26 -20.52 -19.83
N PHE A 397 -44.98 -19.34 -20.40
CA PHE A 397 -44.80 -19.16 -21.85
C PHE A 397 -43.41 -18.63 -22.21
N PRO A 398 -42.67 -19.30 -23.12
CA PRO A 398 -41.35 -18.88 -23.55
C PRO A 398 -41.47 -17.82 -24.65
N HIS A 399 -41.60 -16.55 -24.29
CA HIS A 399 -41.37 -15.48 -25.26
C HIS A 399 -39.90 -15.07 -25.23
N ARG A 400 -39.18 -15.35 -26.32
CA ARG A 400 -37.88 -14.75 -26.63
C ARG A 400 -38.13 -13.27 -26.99
N LEU A 401 -37.43 -12.34 -26.35
CA LEU A 401 -37.54 -10.91 -26.68
C LEU A 401 -36.98 -10.67 -28.09
N ASN A 402 -37.86 -10.29 -29.02
CA ASN A 402 -37.48 -9.84 -30.36
C ASN A 402 -36.89 -8.43 -30.27
N ALA A 403 -35.57 -8.29 -30.39
CA ALA A 403 -34.98 -7.03 -30.83
C ALA A 403 -35.12 -6.97 -32.36
N SER A 404 -36.22 -6.40 -32.84
CA SER A 404 -36.48 -6.18 -34.27
C SER A 404 -35.57 -5.08 -34.80
N VAL A 405 -34.57 -5.44 -35.59
CA VAL A 405 -33.98 -4.54 -36.60
C VAL A 405 -34.62 -4.93 -37.93
N GLU A 406 -35.37 -3.99 -38.51
CA GLU A 406 -35.95 -4.12 -39.84
C GLU A 406 -34.82 -4.24 -40.88
N ASN A 407 -34.75 -5.41 -41.53
CA ASN A 407 -33.94 -5.58 -42.73
C ASN A 407 -34.66 -4.91 -43.91
N ILE A 408 -34.19 -3.73 -44.31
CA ILE A 408 -34.43 -3.26 -45.69
C ILE A 408 -33.54 -4.09 -46.61
N SER A 409 -34.20 -4.82 -47.49
CA SER A 409 -33.65 -5.64 -48.55
C SER A 409 -32.58 -4.93 -49.38
N SER A 410 -31.38 -5.51 -49.49
CA SER A 410 -30.69 -5.58 -50.76
C SER A 410 -29.64 -6.69 -50.78
N ASN A 411 -29.68 -7.45 -51.88
CA ASN A 411 -28.80 -8.53 -52.25
C ASN A 411 -27.30 -8.23 -52.04
N SER A 412 -26.59 -9.09 -51.32
CA SER A 412 -25.27 -9.59 -51.74
C SER A 412 -24.79 -10.70 -50.81
N SER A 413 -24.26 -11.74 -51.44
CA SER A 413 -23.63 -12.91 -50.86
C SER A 413 -22.36 -12.56 -50.10
N ILE A 414 -22.46 -12.32 -48.79
CA ILE A 414 -21.35 -12.47 -47.84
C ILE A 414 -21.92 -13.14 -46.58
N SER A 415 -21.57 -14.41 -46.39
CA SER A 415 -21.83 -15.16 -45.17
C SER A 415 -21.09 -14.50 -44.00
N THR A 416 -21.80 -13.70 -43.21
CA THR A 416 -21.36 -13.31 -41.87
C THR A 416 -22.19 -14.09 -40.85
N PRO A 417 -21.58 -14.84 -39.92
CA PRO A 417 -22.32 -15.56 -38.89
C PRO A 417 -22.52 -14.63 -37.70
N TYR A 418 -23.47 -13.69 -37.80
CA TYR A 418 -23.97 -12.96 -36.63
C TYR A 418 -25.40 -13.39 -36.37
N SER A 419 -25.55 -14.60 -35.80
CA SER A 419 -26.81 -15.01 -35.19
C SER A 419 -27.08 -14.10 -33.99
N SER A 420 -28.16 -13.31 -34.07
CA SER A 420 -28.72 -12.58 -32.94
C SER A 420 -29.10 -13.57 -31.83
N SER A 421 -28.23 -13.71 -30.82
CA SER A 421 -28.48 -14.57 -29.67
C SER A 421 -29.53 -13.94 -28.75
N TYR A 422 -30.74 -14.50 -28.79
CA TYR A 422 -31.83 -14.16 -27.90
C TYR A 422 -31.44 -14.44 -26.43
N ILE A 423 -31.64 -13.46 -25.56
CA ILE A 423 -31.45 -13.61 -24.11
C ILE A 423 -32.80 -13.97 -23.48
N ASP A 424 -32.82 -14.99 -22.63
CA ASP A 424 -34.02 -15.36 -21.87
C ASP A 424 -34.45 -14.20 -20.96
N ILE A 425 -35.75 -13.88 -20.97
CA ILE A 425 -36.33 -12.78 -20.18
C ILE A 425 -35.98 -12.92 -18.70
N ASP A 426 -35.88 -14.15 -18.20
CA ASP A 426 -35.52 -14.46 -16.82
C ASP A 426 -34.09 -14.03 -16.46
N VAL A 427 -33.13 -14.14 -17.39
CA VAL A 427 -31.75 -13.66 -17.18
C VAL A 427 -31.71 -12.13 -17.23
N ALA A 428 -32.45 -11.52 -18.16
CA ALA A 428 -32.54 -10.07 -18.28
C ALA A 428 -33.19 -9.40 -17.05
N LEU A 429 -34.18 -10.06 -16.43
CA LEU A 429 -34.81 -9.61 -15.17
C LEU A 429 -34.04 -10.08 -13.92
N GLY A 430 -33.25 -11.13 -14.02
CA GLY A 430 -32.41 -11.66 -12.94
C GLY A 430 -31.21 -10.77 -12.63
N LEU A 431 -30.55 -10.18 -13.63
CA LEU A 431 -29.37 -9.32 -13.41
C LEU A 431 -29.67 -8.04 -12.59
N PRO A 432 -30.75 -7.27 -12.85
CA PRO A 432 -31.10 -6.12 -12.04
C PRO A 432 -31.43 -6.47 -10.58
N MET A 433 -31.71 -7.74 -10.23
CA MET A 433 -31.91 -8.12 -8.83
C MET A 433 -30.67 -7.84 -7.96
N PHE A 434 -29.47 -7.87 -8.53
CA PHE A 434 -28.25 -7.49 -7.80
C PHE A 434 -28.23 -6.01 -7.39
N ALA A 435 -29.02 -5.15 -8.04
CA ALA A 435 -29.16 -3.75 -7.62
C ALA A 435 -29.68 -3.64 -6.19
N ARG A 436 -30.46 -4.64 -5.69
CA ARG A 436 -30.89 -4.72 -4.29
C ARG A 436 -29.75 -4.78 -3.27
N GLY A 437 -28.51 -5.02 -3.73
CA GLY A 437 -27.30 -4.89 -2.92
C GLY A 437 -27.15 -3.53 -2.23
N TYR A 438 -27.80 -2.44 -2.71
CA TYR A 438 -27.80 -1.16 -1.99
C TYR A 438 -28.37 -1.25 -0.57
N LEU A 439 -29.26 -2.21 -0.30
CA LEU A 439 -29.83 -2.47 1.02
C LEU A 439 -28.76 -2.92 2.03
N LEU A 440 -27.66 -3.53 1.56
CA LEU A 440 -26.53 -3.87 2.42
C LEU A 440 -25.86 -2.62 2.99
N CYS A 441 -25.70 -1.56 2.21
CA CYS A 441 -25.19 -0.28 2.70
C CYS A 441 -26.12 0.33 3.76
N ARG A 442 -27.44 0.20 3.58
CA ARG A 442 -28.44 0.65 4.55
C ARG A 442 -28.35 -0.15 5.84
N PHE A 443 -28.27 -1.48 5.75
CA PHE A 443 -28.05 -2.37 6.89
C PHE A 443 -26.80 -1.99 7.69
N ILE A 444 -25.67 -1.73 7.01
CA ILE A 444 -24.42 -1.32 7.64
C ILE A 444 -24.60 -0.03 8.46
N VAL A 445 -25.33 0.97 7.94
CA VAL A 445 -25.61 2.21 8.68
C VAL A 445 -26.43 1.94 9.93
N PHE A 446 -27.54 1.22 9.79
CA PHE A 446 -28.46 0.97 10.91
C PHE A 446 -27.84 0.11 12.01
N HIS A 447 -26.93 -0.81 11.67
CA HIS A 447 -26.24 -1.64 12.65
C HIS A 447 -24.94 -1.00 13.17
N SER A 448 -24.54 0.16 12.65
CA SER A 448 -23.34 0.84 13.13
C SER A 448 -23.59 1.59 14.43
N HIS A 449 -22.79 1.24 15.44
CA HIS A 449 -22.78 1.94 16.73
C HIS A 449 -22.53 3.45 16.54
N LEU A 450 -21.70 3.80 15.56
CA LEU A 450 -21.36 5.18 15.18
C LEU A 450 -22.56 6.02 14.72
N PHE A 451 -23.60 5.43 14.14
CA PHE A 451 -24.81 6.18 13.74
C PHE A 451 -25.85 6.23 14.87
N LEU A 452 -25.95 5.16 15.66
CA LEU A 452 -26.91 5.06 16.77
C LEU A 452 -26.54 5.97 17.94
N ASP A 453 -25.24 6.09 18.26
CA ASP A 453 -24.76 6.93 19.35
C ASP A 453 -25.11 8.41 19.17
N ALA A 454 -25.59 9.05 20.23
CA ALA A 454 -25.83 10.49 20.24
C ALA A 454 -24.52 11.30 20.32
N SER A 455 -23.50 10.76 21.00
CA SER A 455 -22.19 11.39 21.19
C SER A 455 -21.37 11.46 19.90
N SER A 456 -21.38 10.40 19.08
CA SER A 456 -20.74 10.42 17.76
C SER A 456 -21.40 11.43 16.84
N ARG A 457 -22.74 11.53 16.87
CA ARG A 457 -23.52 12.51 16.10
C ARG A 457 -23.22 13.95 16.54
N SER A 458 -23.07 14.20 17.84
CA SER A 458 -22.69 15.52 18.34
C SER A 458 -21.26 15.89 17.92
N ILE A 459 -20.29 14.97 17.98
CA ILE A 459 -18.92 15.19 17.49
C ILE A 459 -18.88 15.40 15.97
N GLY A 460 -19.69 14.64 15.22
CA GLY A 460 -19.86 14.84 13.78
C GLY A 460 -20.37 16.24 13.48
N TYR A 461 -21.41 16.68 14.18
CA TYR A 461 -21.93 18.04 14.06
C TYR A 461 -20.88 19.10 14.45
N LEU A 462 -20.06 18.83 15.48
CA LEU A 462 -18.97 19.71 15.92
C LEU A 462 -17.91 19.98 14.84
N ASN A 463 -17.63 18.98 14.03
CA ASN A 463 -16.67 19.08 12.95
C ASN A 463 -17.32 19.31 11.58
N GLN A 464 -18.63 19.62 11.53
CA GLN A 464 -19.43 19.74 10.30
C GLN A 464 -19.40 18.48 9.40
N ILE A 465 -19.25 17.30 10.01
CA ILE A 465 -19.23 16.01 9.31
C ILE A 465 -20.61 15.35 9.45
N SER A 466 -21.27 15.13 8.31
CA SER A 466 -22.49 14.30 8.26
C SER A 466 -22.12 12.81 8.28
N ILE A 467 -22.68 12.06 9.24
CA ILE A 467 -22.49 10.60 9.36
C ILE A 467 -23.36 9.90 8.30
N ASN A 468 -22.84 9.85 7.08
CA ASN A 468 -23.45 9.14 5.95
C ASN A 468 -22.86 7.73 5.79
N TYR A 469 -23.51 6.86 5.02
CA TYR A 469 -22.97 5.52 4.71
C TYR A 469 -21.56 5.58 4.09
N PHE A 470 -21.24 6.61 3.29
CA PHE A 470 -19.90 6.80 2.73
C PHE A 470 -18.83 7.10 3.80
N PHE A 471 -19.17 7.91 4.81
CA PHE A 471 -18.28 8.14 5.96
C PHE A 471 -18.05 6.84 6.74
N LEU A 472 -19.12 6.08 6.96
CA LEU A 472 -19.06 4.82 7.69
C LEU A 472 -18.24 3.75 6.95
N ILE A 473 -18.40 3.63 5.62
CA ILE A 473 -17.56 2.75 4.79
C ILE A 473 -16.10 3.15 4.90
N LYS A 474 -15.77 4.45 4.84
CA LYS A 474 -14.40 4.94 5.04
C LYS A 474 -13.85 4.53 6.41
N VAL A 475 -14.64 4.68 7.48
CA VAL A 475 -14.23 4.27 8.84
C VAL A 475 -13.97 2.76 8.90
N TYR A 476 -14.85 1.91 8.36
CA TYR A 476 -14.64 0.46 8.36
C TYR A 476 -13.44 0.04 7.51
N VAL A 477 -13.25 0.64 6.33
CA VAL A 477 -12.08 0.39 5.49
C VAL A 477 -10.80 0.84 6.20
N GLN A 478 -10.82 1.92 6.98
CA GLN A 478 -9.66 2.37 7.73
C GLN A 478 -9.35 1.49 8.96
N GLN A 479 -10.37 1.02 9.69
CA GLN A 479 -10.20 0.16 10.86
C GLN A 479 -9.85 -1.29 10.48
N TRP A 480 -10.55 -1.85 9.49
CA TRP A 480 -10.46 -3.27 9.10
C TRP A 480 -10.19 -3.46 7.60
N PRO A 481 -9.17 -2.81 7.02
CA PRO A 481 -8.97 -2.75 5.56
C PRO A 481 -8.91 -4.13 4.91
N ARG A 482 -8.16 -5.04 5.52
CA ARG A 482 -7.99 -6.41 5.00
C ARG A 482 -9.31 -7.17 4.95
N ARG A 483 -10.12 -7.10 6.01
CA ARG A 483 -11.38 -7.86 6.07
C ARG A 483 -12.37 -7.30 5.04
N CYS A 484 -12.57 -5.99 5.02
CA CYS A 484 -13.50 -5.32 4.11
C CYS A 484 -13.17 -5.58 2.64
N ILE A 485 -11.91 -5.42 2.24
CA ILE A 485 -11.49 -5.63 0.84
C ILE A 485 -11.62 -7.11 0.47
N MET A 486 -11.16 -8.03 1.32
CA MET A 486 -11.26 -9.47 1.04
C MET A 486 -12.71 -9.93 0.89
N THR A 487 -13.61 -9.50 1.79
CA THR A 487 -15.04 -9.84 1.68
C THR A 487 -15.67 -9.25 0.41
N PHE A 488 -15.28 -8.03 0.03
CA PHE A 488 -15.80 -7.38 -1.18
C PHE A 488 -15.31 -8.07 -2.45
N CYS A 489 -14.01 -8.39 -2.54
CA CYS A 489 -13.43 -9.11 -3.68
C CYS A 489 -14.05 -10.50 -3.86
N ILE A 490 -14.26 -11.26 -2.79
CA ILE A 490 -14.91 -12.59 -2.86
C ILE A 490 -16.37 -12.45 -3.33
N MET A 491 -17.10 -11.47 -2.80
CA MET A 491 -18.49 -11.22 -3.21
C MET A 491 -18.58 -10.87 -4.70
N VAL A 492 -17.73 -9.94 -5.17
CA VAL A 492 -17.66 -9.56 -6.59
C VAL A 492 -17.24 -10.74 -7.47
N PHE A 493 -16.27 -11.56 -7.03
CA PHE A 493 -15.83 -12.76 -7.75
C PHE A 493 -16.97 -13.74 -7.97
N LEU A 494 -17.73 -14.07 -6.91
CA LEU A 494 -18.84 -15.01 -7.00
C LEU A 494 -19.99 -14.47 -7.86
N ILE A 495 -20.37 -13.20 -7.65
CA ILE A 495 -21.44 -12.55 -8.42
C ILE A 495 -21.03 -12.41 -9.89
N GLY A 496 -19.84 -11.89 -10.17
CA GLY A 496 -19.35 -11.69 -11.54
C GLY A 496 -19.19 -12.99 -12.32
N SER A 497 -18.65 -14.04 -11.69
CA SER A 497 -18.52 -15.37 -12.33
C SER A 497 -19.88 -16.00 -12.63
N TRP A 498 -20.88 -15.77 -11.77
CA TRP A 498 -22.26 -16.22 -12.02
C TRP A 498 -22.93 -15.40 -13.12
N CYS A 499 -22.79 -14.07 -13.11
CA CYS A 499 -23.35 -13.18 -14.14
C CYS A 499 -22.81 -13.48 -15.54
N LEU A 500 -21.50 -13.70 -15.67
CA LEU A 500 -20.87 -14.10 -16.95
C LEU A 500 -21.43 -15.42 -17.45
N ARG A 501 -21.53 -16.43 -16.58
CA ARG A 501 -22.12 -17.72 -16.93
C ARG A 501 -23.59 -17.58 -17.33
N ALA A 502 -24.38 -16.81 -16.59
CA ALA A 502 -25.80 -16.63 -16.85
C ALA A 502 -26.07 -15.97 -18.22
N CYS A 503 -25.23 -15.01 -18.63
CA CYS A 503 -25.40 -14.34 -19.91
C CYS A 503 -24.91 -15.12 -21.13
N ASP A 504 -23.87 -15.93 -21.01
CA ASP A 504 -23.37 -16.75 -22.13
C ASP A 504 -23.90 -18.20 -22.12
N TYR A 505 -24.84 -18.53 -21.22
CA TYR A 505 -25.41 -19.89 -21.11
C TYR A 505 -26.11 -20.37 -22.39
N THR A 506 -26.67 -19.46 -23.20
CA THR A 506 -27.59 -19.78 -24.31
C THR A 506 -26.94 -19.78 -25.70
N SER A 507 -25.66 -19.38 -25.82
CA SER A 507 -25.08 -19.05 -27.13
C SER A 507 -24.47 -20.23 -27.92
N ASN A 508 -24.12 -21.36 -27.31
CA ASN A 508 -23.52 -22.52 -28.00
C ASN A 508 -23.90 -23.85 -27.35
N ASN A 509 -23.94 -24.93 -28.12
CA ASN A 509 -24.14 -26.32 -27.67
C ASN A 509 -23.03 -26.85 -26.72
N GLU A 510 -22.05 -26.01 -26.38
CA GLU A 510 -21.01 -26.28 -25.38
C GLU A 510 -21.27 -25.37 -24.16
N HIS A 511 -21.83 -25.94 -23.09
CA HIS A 511 -22.11 -25.20 -21.86
C HIS A 511 -20.81 -24.66 -21.25
N LEU A 512 -20.73 -23.35 -21.00
CA LEU A 512 -19.63 -22.76 -20.24
C LEU A 512 -19.67 -23.32 -18.81
N SER A 513 -18.63 -24.06 -18.41
CA SER A 513 -18.53 -24.59 -17.04
C SER A 513 -18.38 -23.45 -16.04
N MET A 514 -18.76 -23.68 -14.77
CA MET A 514 -18.54 -22.70 -13.69
C MET A 514 -17.06 -22.31 -13.57
N LEU A 515 -16.16 -23.27 -13.80
CA LEU A 515 -14.71 -23.04 -13.72
C LEU A 515 -14.21 -22.16 -14.86
N ASP A 516 -14.81 -22.28 -16.05
CA ASP A 516 -14.48 -21.43 -17.19
C ASP A 516 -14.97 -19.99 -16.99
N SER A 517 -16.14 -19.79 -16.38
CA SER A 517 -16.61 -18.43 -16.04
C SER A 517 -15.81 -17.80 -14.90
N MET A 518 -15.36 -18.59 -13.93
CA MET A 518 -14.43 -18.15 -12.87
C MET A 518 -13.06 -17.77 -13.46
N TRP A 519 -12.54 -18.56 -14.40
CA TRP A 519 -11.30 -18.23 -15.13
C TRP A 519 -11.45 -16.93 -15.91
N LEU A 520 -12.51 -16.80 -16.71
CA LEU A 520 -12.81 -15.60 -17.48
C LEU A 520 -12.94 -14.36 -16.57
N PHE A 521 -13.61 -14.50 -15.42
CA PHE A 521 -13.68 -13.44 -14.43
C PHE A 521 -12.28 -13.03 -13.97
N ILE A 522 -11.44 -13.99 -13.56
CA ILE A 522 -10.12 -13.69 -12.98
C ILE A 522 -9.25 -12.97 -14.01
N ILE A 523 -9.13 -13.48 -15.23
CA ILE A 523 -8.27 -12.87 -16.26
C ILE A 523 -8.75 -11.47 -16.67
N THR A 524 -10.06 -11.22 -16.62
CA THR A 524 -10.65 -9.90 -16.89
C THR A 524 -10.44 -8.95 -15.71
N PHE A 525 -10.61 -9.45 -14.49
CA PHE A 525 -10.43 -8.68 -13.25
C PHE A 525 -8.96 -8.29 -13.03
N THR A 526 -8.03 -9.18 -13.32
CA THR A 526 -6.58 -8.95 -13.25
C THR A 526 -6.02 -8.27 -14.51
N THR A 527 -6.89 -7.88 -15.45
CA THR A 527 -6.55 -7.20 -16.71
C THR A 527 -5.51 -7.93 -17.57
N VAL A 528 -5.44 -9.27 -17.49
CA VAL A 528 -4.52 -10.09 -18.29
C VAL A 528 -5.13 -10.37 -19.67
N GLY A 529 -6.36 -10.89 -19.72
CA GLY A 529 -7.16 -10.99 -20.94
C GLY A 529 -6.54 -11.77 -22.12
N TYR A 530 -6.20 -13.05 -21.95
CA TYR A 530 -5.62 -13.87 -23.04
C TYR A 530 -6.50 -14.04 -24.29
N GLY A 531 -7.82 -13.90 -24.17
CA GLY A 531 -8.75 -14.09 -25.29
C GLY A 531 -9.03 -15.54 -25.68
N ASP A 532 -8.60 -16.53 -24.88
CA ASP A 532 -8.91 -17.95 -25.06
C ASP A 532 -10.40 -18.26 -24.87
N ILE A 533 -11.02 -17.56 -23.91
CA ILE A 533 -12.46 -17.56 -23.68
C ILE A 533 -12.89 -16.10 -23.72
N ALA A 534 -13.91 -15.80 -24.52
CA ALA A 534 -14.47 -14.47 -24.64
C ALA A 534 -15.99 -14.54 -24.71
N PRO A 535 -16.71 -13.58 -24.10
CA PRO A 535 -18.16 -13.55 -24.17
C PRO A 535 -18.64 -13.27 -25.60
N SER A 536 -19.49 -14.14 -26.12
CA SER A 536 -20.11 -13.96 -27.44
C SER A 536 -21.30 -13.01 -27.38
N THR A 537 -22.07 -13.04 -26.29
CA THR A 537 -23.28 -12.22 -26.15
C THR A 537 -22.97 -10.77 -25.79
N TYR A 538 -23.82 -9.85 -26.24
CA TYR A 538 -23.72 -8.43 -25.82
C TYR A 538 -23.86 -8.25 -24.31
N CYS A 539 -24.66 -9.10 -23.65
CA CYS A 539 -24.75 -9.10 -22.19
C CYS A 539 -23.44 -9.55 -21.53
N GLY A 540 -22.83 -10.66 -21.97
CA GLY A 540 -21.55 -11.12 -21.44
C GLY A 540 -20.45 -10.07 -21.64
N ARG A 541 -20.43 -9.41 -22.81
CA ARG A 541 -19.49 -8.31 -23.11
C ARG A 541 -19.69 -7.10 -22.21
N SER A 542 -20.93 -6.70 -21.90
CA SER A 542 -21.19 -5.57 -21.00
C SER A 542 -20.82 -5.89 -19.55
N ILE A 543 -21.03 -7.12 -19.11
CA ILE A 543 -20.59 -7.58 -17.78
C ILE A 543 -19.06 -7.62 -17.72
N ALA A 544 -18.38 -8.13 -18.75
CA ALA A 544 -16.93 -8.18 -18.80
C ALA A 544 -16.28 -6.78 -18.75
N THR A 545 -16.84 -5.78 -19.44
CA THR A 545 -16.34 -4.40 -19.38
C THR A 545 -16.52 -3.78 -18.00
N ILE A 546 -17.66 -4.02 -17.34
CA ILE A 546 -17.89 -3.59 -15.95
C ILE A 546 -16.90 -4.24 -14.99
N ILE A 547 -16.66 -5.55 -15.13
CA ILE A 547 -15.68 -6.29 -14.31
C ILE A 547 -14.28 -5.73 -14.52
N GLY A 548 -13.88 -5.43 -15.76
CA GLY A 548 -12.57 -4.83 -16.05
C GLY A 548 -12.37 -3.48 -15.36
N PHE A 549 -13.36 -2.57 -15.46
CA PHE A 549 -13.30 -1.26 -14.79
C PHE A 549 -13.27 -1.39 -13.26
N LEU A 550 -14.13 -2.24 -12.72
CA LEU A 550 -14.18 -2.51 -11.27
C LEU A 550 -12.89 -3.17 -10.77
N GLY A 551 -12.29 -4.06 -11.57
CA GLY A 551 -11.01 -4.71 -11.31
C GLY A 551 -9.90 -3.70 -11.12
N VAL A 552 -9.74 -2.74 -12.04
CA VAL A 552 -8.73 -1.67 -11.93
C VAL A 552 -8.91 -0.85 -10.65
N ILE A 553 -10.14 -0.46 -10.31
CA ILE A 553 -10.44 0.29 -9.07
C ILE A 553 -10.06 -0.52 -7.83
N LEU A 554 -10.41 -1.80 -7.79
CA LEU A 554 -10.16 -2.66 -6.64
C LEU A 554 -8.71 -3.03 -6.49
N ILE A 555 -8.01 -3.27 -7.60
CA ILE A 555 -6.56 -3.46 -7.63
C ILE A 555 -5.88 -2.22 -7.04
N ALA A 556 -6.25 -1.01 -7.46
CA ALA A 556 -5.67 0.22 -6.90
C ALA A 556 -5.90 0.36 -5.37
N LEU A 557 -7.09 0.02 -4.88
CA LEU A 557 -7.39 0.03 -3.44
C LEU A 557 -6.59 -1.04 -2.68
N LEU A 558 -6.48 -2.24 -3.24
CA LEU A 558 -5.70 -3.34 -2.68
C LEU A 558 -4.22 -2.96 -2.57
N ILE A 559 -3.66 -2.37 -3.62
CA ILE A 559 -2.29 -1.84 -3.66
C ILE A 559 -2.06 -0.82 -2.53
N SER A 560 -2.97 0.14 -2.37
CA SER A 560 -2.85 1.16 -1.32
C SER A 560 -2.80 0.53 0.08
N VAL A 561 -3.71 -0.39 0.38
CA VAL A 561 -3.76 -1.08 1.67
C VAL A 561 -2.52 -1.94 1.92
N LEU A 562 -2.06 -2.66 0.91
CA LEU A 562 -0.86 -3.50 1.02
C LEU A 562 0.39 -2.67 1.28
N THR A 563 0.53 -1.57 0.57
CA THR A 563 1.62 -0.62 0.77
C THR A 563 1.66 -0.14 2.21
N GLN A 564 0.52 0.30 2.75
CA GLN A 564 0.42 0.74 4.14
C GLN A 564 0.78 -0.36 5.16
N LYS A 565 0.49 -1.63 4.86
CA LYS A 565 0.82 -2.76 5.74
C LYS A 565 2.26 -3.23 5.63
N LEU A 566 2.93 -3.01 4.51
CA LEU A 566 4.33 -3.37 4.29
C LEU A 566 5.31 -2.29 4.75
N LEU A 567 4.83 -1.06 4.98
CA LEU A 567 5.60 -0.02 5.65
C LEU A 567 5.75 -0.33 7.15
N LEU A 568 6.90 0.06 7.71
CA LEU A 568 7.11 0.03 9.16
C LEU A 568 6.17 1.03 9.83
N ASP A 569 5.44 0.58 10.84
CA ASP A 569 4.68 1.49 11.72
C ASP A 569 5.61 2.48 12.43
N ARG A 570 5.08 3.57 12.98
CA ARG A 570 5.90 4.57 13.71
C ARG A 570 6.70 3.93 14.85
N SER A 571 6.06 3.02 15.59
CA SER A 571 6.68 2.25 16.68
C SER A 571 7.75 1.29 16.15
N GLU A 572 7.43 0.49 15.12
CA GLU A 572 8.36 -0.42 14.45
C GLU A 572 9.58 0.33 13.88
N LYS A 573 9.36 1.47 13.21
CA LYS A 573 10.41 2.32 12.63
C LYS A 573 11.32 2.91 13.71
N TYR A 574 10.77 3.31 14.85
CA TYR A 574 11.57 3.79 15.97
C TYR A 574 12.49 2.68 16.50
N VAL A 575 11.94 1.49 16.77
CA VAL A 575 12.73 0.33 17.23
C VAL A 575 13.81 -0.02 16.21
N HIS A 576 13.46 -0.08 14.93
CA HIS A 576 14.40 -0.36 13.83
C HIS A 576 15.55 0.66 13.79
N ASN A 577 15.23 1.96 13.79
CA ASN A 577 16.24 3.01 13.76
C ASN A 577 17.14 3.00 14.99
N PHE A 578 16.58 2.68 16.16
CA PHE A 578 17.35 2.56 17.38
C PHE A 578 18.31 1.37 17.34
N VAL A 579 17.86 0.21 16.87
CA VAL A 579 18.69 -0.98 16.70
C VAL A 579 19.84 -0.70 15.72
N LEU A 580 19.55 -0.05 14.59
CA LEU A 580 20.57 0.37 13.64
C LEU A 580 21.58 1.34 14.26
N ASN A 581 21.14 2.29 15.09
CA ASN A 581 22.04 3.21 15.79
C ASN A 581 22.98 2.47 16.76
N ILE A 582 22.47 1.47 17.50
CA ILE A 582 23.33 0.61 18.34
C ILE A 582 24.37 -0.12 17.48
N GLN A 583 23.94 -0.70 16.36
CA GLN A 583 24.83 -1.47 15.48
C GLN A 583 25.93 -0.59 14.90
N LEU A 584 25.57 0.56 14.32
CA LEU A 584 26.55 1.52 13.82
C LEU A 584 27.50 2.00 14.92
N ALA A 585 27.02 2.18 16.15
CA ALA A 585 27.89 2.54 17.27
C ALA A 585 28.87 1.42 17.65
N LYS A 586 28.47 0.14 17.56
CA LYS A 586 29.36 -1.02 17.75
C LYS A 586 30.42 -1.06 16.64
N GLU A 587 30.01 -0.96 15.38
CA GLU A 587 30.90 -0.97 14.21
C GLU A 587 31.88 0.20 14.22
N TYR A 588 31.41 1.41 14.56
CA TYR A 588 32.26 2.59 14.73
C TYR A 588 33.40 2.35 15.72
N LYS A 589 33.11 1.70 16.86
CA LYS A 589 34.13 1.37 17.86
C LYS A 589 35.12 0.30 17.35
N ILE A 590 34.62 -0.71 16.64
CA ILE A 590 35.45 -1.77 16.04
C ILE A 590 36.40 -1.15 15.01
N GLU A 591 35.90 -0.30 14.11
CA GLU A 591 36.72 0.34 13.08
C GLU A 591 37.70 1.35 13.66
N ALA A 592 37.30 2.11 14.70
CA ALA A 592 38.24 2.98 15.42
C ALA A 592 39.40 2.18 16.03
N ALA A 593 39.12 1.01 16.62
CA ALA A 593 40.16 0.12 17.15
C ALA A 593 41.04 -0.47 16.03
N ASN A 594 40.46 -0.84 14.88
CA ASN A 594 41.19 -1.32 13.71
C ASN A 594 42.14 -0.25 13.15
N ILE A 595 41.71 1.01 13.07
CA ILE A 595 42.55 2.13 12.65
C ILE A 595 43.75 2.25 13.57
N ILE A 596 43.54 2.26 14.90
CA ILE A 596 44.64 2.35 15.88
C ILE A 596 45.61 1.16 15.70
N LYS A 597 45.06 -0.06 15.58
CA LYS A 597 45.84 -1.30 15.40
C LYS A 597 46.69 -1.28 14.12
N PHE A 598 46.11 -0.91 12.98
CA PHE A 598 46.83 -0.86 11.71
C PHE A 598 47.77 0.34 11.63
N ALA A 599 47.42 1.48 12.22
CA ALA A 599 48.29 2.65 12.32
C ALA A 599 49.54 2.34 13.12
N PHE A 600 49.37 1.70 14.29
CA PHE A 600 50.48 1.25 15.11
C PHE A 600 51.36 0.24 14.35
N ARG A 601 50.76 -0.72 13.64
CA ARG A 601 51.50 -1.70 12.84
C ARG A 601 52.32 -1.03 11.73
N VAL A 602 51.75 -0.06 10.99
CA VAL A 602 52.47 0.69 9.96
C VAL A 602 53.63 1.49 10.58
N TRP A 603 53.37 2.20 11.69
CA TRP A 603 54.40 2.94 12.42
C TRP A 603 55.53 2.05 12.92
N TYR A 604 55.20 0.90 13.50
CA TYR A 604 56.17 -0.07 14.01
C TYR A 604 57.07 -0.63 12.91
N MET A 605 56.49 -0.97 11.75
CA MET A 605 57.26 -1.47 10.60
C MET A 605 58.18 -0.39 10.01
N LYS A 606 57.71 0.87 9.99
CA LYS A 606 58.53 2.03 9.62
C LYS A 606 59.69 2.24 10.59
N LYS A 607 59.44 2.09 11.90
CA LYS A 607 60.48 2.19 12.94
C LYS A 607 61.54 1.08 12.82
N LYS A 608 61.16 -0.12 12.36
CA LYS A 608 62.09 -1.23 12.09
C LYS A 608 62.81 -1.14 10.73
N ASN A 609 62.66 -0.05 9.97
CA ASN A 609 63.25 0.13 8.64
C ASN A 609 62.96 -1.03 7.66
N ILE A 610 61.80 -1.67 7.79
CA ILE A 610 61.36 -2.68 6.82
C ILE A 610 61.12 -1.97 5.48
N SER A 611 61.53 -2.59 4.37
CA SER A 611 61.42 -1.99 3.04
C SER A 611 59.97 -1.60 2.71
N LEU A 612 59.79 -0.39 2.16
CA LEU A 612 58.47 0.13 1.76
C LEU A 612 57.82 -0.74 0.66
N SER A 613 58.61 -1.47 -0.12
CA SER A 613 58.15 -2.42 -1.15
C SER A 613 57.69 -3.76 -0.58
N SER A 614 57.86 -4.01 0.72
CA SER A 614 57.42 -5.26 1.31
C SER A 614 55.90 -5.42 1.22
N ILE A 615 55.46 -6.59 0.74
CA ILE A 615 54.03 -6.94 0.61
C ILE A 615 53.31 -6.74 1.95
N HIS A 616 53.97 -7.07 3.06
CA HIS A 616 53.45 -6.92 4.41
C HIS A 616 53.19 -5.45 4.80
N TYR A 617 54.06 -4.51 4.41
CA TYR A 617 53.86 -3.08 4.66
C TYR A 617 52.68 -2.55 3.84
N LEU A 618 52.65 -2.87 2.53
CA LEU A 618 51.56 -2.45 1.64
C LEU A 618 50.20 -3.01 2.08
N GLN A 619 50.15 -4.25 2.54
CA GLN A 619 48.92 -4.85 3.04
C GLN A 619 48.43 -4.16 4.33
N ALA A 620 49.34 -3.83 5.25
CA ALA A 620 48.99 -3.08 6.47
C ALA A 620 48.49 -1.67 6.15
N GLN A 621 49.13 -0.97 5.20
CA GLN A 621 48.71 0.36 4.75
C GLN A 621 47.35 0.33 4.03
N ARG A 622 47.10 -0.66 3.16
CA ARG A 622 45.80 -0.85 2.51
C ARG A 622 44.69 -1.10 3.53
N ARG A 623 44.92 -1.97 4.52
CA ARG A 623 43.93 -2.25 5.58
C ARG A 623 43.65 -1.01 6.44
N LEU A 624 44.67 -0.21 6.76
CA LEU A 624 44.49 1.07 7.44
C LEU A 624 43.57 1.99 6.62
N PHE A 625 43.86 2.18 5.33
CA PHE A 625 43.06 3.05 4.48
C PHE A 625 41.61 2.56 4.34
N GLN A 626 41.42 1.24 4.19
CA GLN A 626 40.09 0.60 4.19
C GLN A 626 39.32 0.89 5.49
N SER A 627 39.97 0.75 6.66
CA SER A 627 39.33 1.04 7.95
C SER A 627 38.97 2.53 8.13
N ILE A 628 39.81 3.45 7.62
CA ILE A 628 39.50 4.90 7.63
C ILE A 628 38.28 5.20 6.77
N GLN A 629 38.22 4.64 5.56
CA GLN A 629 37.07 4.81 4.66
C GLN A 629 35.80 4.24 5.29
N SER A 630 35.86 3.04 5.86
CA SER A 630 34.73 2.41 6.56
C SER A 630 34.25 3.26 7.74
N LEU A 631 35.16 3.79 8.57
CA LEU A 631 34.78 4.66 9.69
C LEU A 631 34.09 5.95 9.22
N GLN A 632 34.58 6.57 8.13
CA GLN A 632 33.95 7.75 7.54
C GLN A 632 32.54 7.43 7.04
N GLN A 633 32.36 6.29 6.37
CA GLN A 633 31.06 5.82 5.90
C GLN A 633 30.11 5.58 7.08
N ASN A 634 30.52 4.84 8.11
CA ASN A 634 29.72 4.58 9.31
C ASN A 634 29.31 5.88 10.02
N LYS A 635 30.20 6.87 10.07
CA LYS A 635 29.89 8.21 10.63
C LYS A 635 28.85 8.96 9.80
N GLN A 636 28.89 8.86 8.48
CA GLN A 636 27.88 9.46 7.61
C GLN A 636 26.53 8.75 7.77
N GLU A 637 26.52 7.41 7.83
CA GLU A 637 25.30 6.63 8.04
C GLU A 637 24.66 6.92 9.40
N GLN A 638 25.46 7.04 10.46
CA GLN A 638 24.97 7.40 11.78
C GLN A 638 24.29 8.78 11.79
N ARG A 639 24.84 9.76 11.06
CA ARG A 639 24.20 11.08 10.90
C ARG A 639 22.85 10.97 10.18
N LYS A 640 22.79 10.21 9.07
CA LYS A 640 21.53 9.98 8.34
C LYS A 640 20.46 9.33 9.24
N LEU A 641 20.84 8.39 10.09
CA LEU A 641 19.91 7.76 11.05
C LEU A 641 19.42 8.74 12.11
N ILE A 642 20.32 9.54 12.70
CA ILE A 642 19.97 10.56 13.69
C ILE A 642 18.99 11.57 13.09
N ASP A 643 19.27 12.05 11.88
CA ASP A 643 18.38 12.97 11.15
C ASP A 643 16.99 12.35 10.94
N SER A 644 16.92 11.07 10.55
CA SER A 644 15.64 10.35 10.41
C SER A 644 14.89 10.17 11.74
N CYS A 645 15.58 10.14 12.88
CA CYS A 645 14.94 10.08 14.20
C CYS A 645 14.42 11.46 14.63
N ILE A 646 15.16 12.52 14.31
CA ILE A 646 14.76 13.91 14.57
C ILE A 646 13.44 14.23 13.87
N ASP A 647 13.21 13.77 12.62
CA ASP A 647 11.93 13.93 11.92
C ASP A 647 10.70 13.41 12.71
N GLN A 648 10.87 12.36 13.52
CA GLN A 648 9.79 11.78 14.34
C GLN A 648 9.61 12.50 15.68
N ILE A 649 10.68 13.11 16.19
CA ILE A 649 10.73 13.78 17.48
C ILE A 649 10.40 15.28 17.34
N ASP A 650 10.61 15.88 16.16
CA ASP A 650 10.45 17.32 15.89
C ASP A 650 9.07 17.84 16.31
N LEU A 651 7.98 17.08 16.14
CA LEU A 651 6.64 17.50 16.58
C LEU A 651 6.52 17.56 18.12
N ILE A 652 7.09 16.57 18.81
CA ILE A 652 7.07 16.51 20.28
C ILE A 652 8.04 17.53 20.87
N ALA A 653 9.22 17.71 20.27
CA ALA A 653 10.19 18.71 20.68
C ALA A 653 9.68 20.13 20.40
N MET A 654 8.99 20.36 19.29
CA MET A 654 8.32 21.63 18.97
C MET A 654 7.17 21.89 19.95
N HIS A 655 6.34 20.90 20.26
CA HIS A 655 5.31 21.03 21.30
C HIS A 655 5.93 21.35 22.67
N ARG A 656 7.02 20.67 23.03
CA ARG A 656 7.72 20.94 24.28
C ARG A 656 8.29 22.36 24.30
N ASN A 657 8.96 22.79 23.23
CA ASN A 657 9.51 24.14 23.14
C ASN A 657 8.41 25.22 23.14
N THR A 658 7.29 25.01 22.44
CA THR A 658 6.14 25.93 22.50
C THR A 658 5.48 25.94 23.87
N THR A 659 5.33 24.80 24.55
CA THR A 659 4.83 24.80 25.94
C THR A 659 5.74 25.56 26.89
N VAL A 660 7.07 25.43 26.73
CA VAL A 660 8.05 26.21 27.50
C VAL A 660 7.93 27.70 27.18
N GLN A 661 7.87 28.09 25.90
CA GLN A 661 7.71 29.49 25.49
C GLN A 661 6.38 30.10 25.97
N THR A 662 5.26 29.35 25.92
CA THR A 662 3.98 29.84 26.43
C THR A 662 3.99 29.99 27.96
N TYR A 663 4.75 29.15 28.66
CA TYR A 663 4.96 29.29 30.10
C TYR A 663 5.76 30.55 30.43
N GLU A 664 6.88 30.78 29.74
CA GLU A 664 7.69 32.00 29.88
C GLU A 664 6.89 33.26 29.53
N ALA A 665 6.10 33.24 28.45
CA ALA A 665 5.23 34.34 28.06
C ALA A 665 4.15 34.64 29.11
N LYS A 666 3.54 33.60 29.72
CA LYS A 666 2.58 33.78 30.82
C LYS A 666 3.25 34.39 32.06
N GLU A 667 4.49 34.02 32.35
CA GLU A 667 5.22 34.59 33.48
C GLU A 667 5.54 36.07 33.24
N LEU A 668 5.96 36.43 32.03
CA LEU A 668 6.16 37.82 31.63
C LEU A 668 4.85 38.64 31.71
N LEU A 669 3.73 38.08 31.24
CA LEU A 669 2.41 38.73 31.34
C LEU A 669 1.97 38.96 32.79
N LYS A 670 2.26 38.02 33.72
CA LYS A 670 2.03 38.25 35.15
C LYS A 670 2.87 39.41 35.67
N LYS A 671 4.16 39.45 35.33
CA LYS A 671 5.07 40.54 35.74
C LYS A 671 4.64 41.90 35.17
N THR A 672 4.17 41.97 33.93
CA THR A 672 3.66 43.21 33.34
C THR A 672 2.34 43.64 33.97
N LYS A 673 1.42 42.70 34.25
CA LYS A 673 0.16 43.01 34.92
C LYS A 673 0.38 43.64 36.29
N VAL A 674 1.25 43.06 37.12
CA VAL A 674 1.63 43.64 38.43
C VAL A 674 2.23 45.05 38.29
N LYS A 675 2.99 45.32 37.22
CA LYS A 675 3.51 46.67 36.96
C LYS A 675 2.41 47.64 36.53
N ILE A 676 1.44 47.19 35.74
CA ILE A 676 0.27 47.99 35.33
C ILE A 676 -0.57 48.33 36.55
N ASP A 677 -0.88 47.35 37.40
CA ASP A 677 -1.66 47.56 38.63
C ASP A 677 -1.00 48.60 39.54
N LYS A 678 0.34 48.57 39.68
CA LYS A 678 1.10 49.61 40.42
C LYS A 678 1.07 50.98 39.77
N ILE A 679 1.01 51.06 38.44
CA ILE A 679 0.90 52.35 37.73
C ILE A 679 -0.52 52.90 37.91
N GLU A 680 -1.55 52.06 37.83
CA GLU A 680 -2.94 52.46 38.10
C GLU A 680 -3.08 53.00 39.53
N GLU A 681 -2.50 52.33 40.53
CA GLU A 681 -2.50 52.80 41.93
C GLU A 681 -1.85 54.19 42.07
N LYS A 682 -0.70 54.40 41.43
CA LYS A 682 -0.02 55.71 41.40
C LYS A 682 -0.82 56.79 40.67
N LEU A 683 -1.52 56.44 39.60
CA LEU A 683 -2.39 57.39 38.87
C LEU A 683 -3.58 57.81 39.74
N VAL A 684 -4.17 56.87 40.48
CA VAL A 684 -5.25 57.15 41.43
C VAL A 684 -4.74 58.08 42.54
N GLU A 685 -3.57 57.79 43.12
CA GLU A 685 -2.95 58.65 44.14
C GLU A 685 -2.66 60.06 43.62
N MET A 686 -2.12 60.18 42.40
CA MET A 686 -1.86 61.46 41.76
C MET A 686 -3.15 62.24 41.48
N ASN A 687 -4.23 61.56 41.07
CA ASN A 687 -5.53 62.18 40.84
C ASN A 687 -6.15 62.70 42.15
N ILE A 688 -6.02 61.96 43.25
CA ILE A 688 -6.43 62.41 44.59
C ILE A 688 -5.64 63.66 45.00
N ASN A 689 -4.32 63.66 44.81
CA ASN A 689 -3.48 64.81 45.12
C ASN A 689 -3.85 66.05 44.29
N ILE A 690 -4.10 65.89 42.99
CA ILE A 690 -4.55 66.98 42.12
C ILE A 690 -5.89 67.54 42.62
N ASN A 691 -6.87 66.69 42.93
CA ASN A 691 -8.16 67.13 43.47
C ASN A 691 -8.01 67.88 44.80
N ASN A 692 -7.12 67.43 45.69
CA ASN A 692 -6.82 68.15 46.93
C ASN A 692 -6.23 69.54 46.66
N THR A 693 -5.27 69.66 45.73
CA THR A 693 -4.70 70.96 45.35
C THR A 693 -5.72 71.90 44.70
N ILE A 694 -6.65 71.37 43.87
CA ILE A 694 -7.74 72.15 43.29
C ILE A 694 -8.67 72.67 44.39
N ASN A 695 -9.02 71.82 45.36
CA ASN A 695 -9.86 72.21 46.49
C ASN A 695 -9.18 73.28 47.36
N ASP A 696 -7.87 73.17 47.60
CA ASP A 696 -7.10 74.17 48.33
C ASP A 696 -7.01 75.50 47.57
N MET A 697 -6.79 75.45 46.25
CA MET A 697 -6.85 76.64 45.39
C MET A 697 -8.22 77.30 45.44
N GLN A 698 -9.31 76.54 45.36
CA GLN A 698 -10.68 77.06 45.50
C GLN A 698 -10.92 77.70 46.87
N LYS A 699 -10.44 77.10 47.96
CA LYS A 699 -10.50 77.71 49.30
C LYS A 699 -9.73 79.04 49.35
N THR A 700 -8.52 79.10 48.80
CA THR A 700 -7.76 80.36 48.75
C THR A 700 -8.43 81.41 47.88
N LEU A 701 -9.04 81.01 46.77
CA LEU A 701 -9.78 81.90 45.89
C LEU A 701 -11.00 82.49 46.61
N ASN A 702 -11.77 81.65 47.33
CA ASN A 702 -12.90 82.08 48.14
C ASN A 702 -12.47 83.03 49.27
N MET A 703 -11.36 82.74 49.97
CA MET A 703 -10.80 83.67 50.97
C MET A 703 -10.36 85.01 50.38
N LEU A 704 -9.86 85.03 49.14
CA LEU A 704 -9.53 86.26 48.43
C LEU A 704 -10.78 87.03 48.00
N PHE A 705 -11.82 86.34 47.51
CA PHE A 705 -13.10 86.96 47.21
C PHE A 705 -13.75 87.58 48.45
N ASP A 706 -13.74 86.87 49.59
CA ASP A 706 -14.25 87.40 50.85
C ASP A 706 -13.48 88.66 51.29
N LYS A 707 -12.15 88.68 51.15
CA LYS A 707 -11.31 89.87 51.44
C LYS A 707 -11.51 91.04 50.49
N VAL A 708 -11.95 90.82 49.26
CA VAL A 708 -12.27 91.89 48.28
C VAL A 708 -13.70 92.41 48.49
N SER A 709 -14.57 91.61 49.11
CA SER A 709 -15.95 91.98 49.44
C SER A 709 -16.11 92.78 50.76
N GLN A 710 -15.12 92.66 51.66
CA GLN A 710 -14.94 93.51 52.85
C GLN A 710 -14.20 94.79 52.48
#